data_AF-A0A1M5X4E2-F1
#
_entry.id   AF-A0A1M5X4E2-F1
#
_cell.length_a   1.000
_cell.length_b   1.000
_cell.length_c   1.000
_cell.angle_alpha   90.00
_cell.angle_beta   90.00
_cell.angle_gamma   90.00
#
_symmetry.space_group_name_H-M   'P 1'
#
loop_
_entity.id
_entity.type
_entity.pdbx_description
1 polymer ?
#
loop_
_entity_poly.entity_id
_entity_poly.type
_entity_poly.pdbx_seq_one_letter_code
_entity_poly.pdbx_strand_id
1 'polypeptide(L)'
;MMMNNKTYLALAMASAMALTGCNDGKDGSDGADGGNLVNRTDVTGINVMHYAIEDGQVTIEFEVTNGQGYLVGGLDKAEVKFAANTDKGIVLNRDGELGGYGTFEQNAEEPVDGASLQMDEDGLYTFTYPMPAVEANDEGILWLRVGGGEADIARSQPLVVAKPEAVHTTATENCFSCHVDYATGSLRHASYTAIDTDGEVDFVAGCLVCHNNVSRADEQGGYATNTLQKIGHINHLSFEKDYTSANCFTCHAEPVYLDGNNDTCRECHAVAMVEPSYDVMSDEQIDYREAHGAYSAVSDRATLRAKYVTETSAVYWDPDFSMEHDNTIHVGGYCTDVSLFDVTGETPEKADLYAMYKGNVEGVELAYLGAYIHGYHNNSIVGRPSPHGVSDSQQAADGLSVAYCHPYLAEGFAQADLMASSRVTFKDRKWESDDNKFGVSFTSYSDVVTLVDTDVLVPAGEYERRLAVTADSCTTCHNNETNYHKSGSYNDGGESCVACHNNGQDRSAKNTAPGFGPMVHSWHWGEGNTVTGGTDEEGNPIHNAAASLNADNCVACHDTSLSLSAIPNMYIRAKAYHDGDDTKMASPITANCFACHNSDAALGHMERNGGTISAEKGKGDDGNWFTQSTAESCATCHDMGKSHGIDKYHVFER
;
A
#
# COMPACT_ATOMS: atom_id res chain seq x y z
N MET A 1 -9.14 30.48 -36.63
CA MET A 1 -10.09 29.82 -37.55
C MET A 1 -11.29 29.43 -36.69
N MET A 2 -12.40 30.15 -36.77
CA MET A 2 -13.57 29.96 -35.91
C MET A 2 -14.38 28.74 -36.38
N MET A 3 -14.60 27.77 -35.50
CA MET A 3 -15.54 26.66 -35.69
C MET A 3 -16.70 26.79 -34.68
N ASN A 4 -17.89 26.37 -35.11
CA ASN A 4 -19.19 26.89 -34.68
C ASN A 4 -19.96 25.87 -33.80
N ASN A 5 -20.62 26.33 -32.73
CA ASN A 5 -21.31 25.57 -31.66
C ASN A 5 -22.54 24.74 -32.07
N LYS A 6 -22.71 24.38 -33.35
CA LYS A 6 -23.93 23.71 -33.85
C LYS A 6 -23.78 22.21 -34.12
N THR A 7 -22.59 21.66 -33.97
CA THR A 7 -22.30 20.25 -34.29
C THR A 7 -22.47 19.31 -33.08
N TYR A 8 -22.38 19.81 -31.85
CA TYR A 8 -22.54 19.00 -30.63
C TYR A 8 -23.99 18.60 -30.33
N LEU A 9 -24.97 19.41 -30.76
CA LEU A 9 -26.39 19.12 -30.51
C LEU A 9 -26.93 17.96 -31.37
N ALA A 10 -26.28 17.64 -32.50
CA ALA A 10 -26.74 16.61 -33.42
C ALA A 10 -26.30 15.19 -33.02
N LEU A 11 -25.26 15.04 -32.21
CA LEU A 11 -24.74 13.73 -31.79
C LEU A 11 -25.42 13.23 -30.50
N ALA A 12 -25.84 14.14 -29.61
CA ALA A 12 -26.57 13.79 -28.38
C ALA A 12 -28.01 13.28 -28.66
N MET A 13 -28.63 13.68 -29.78
CA MET A 13 -29.99 13.26 -30.13
C MET A 13 -30.11 11.88 -30.78
N ALA A 14 -29.00 11.22 -31.16
CA ALA A 14 -29.04 9.91 -31.82
C ALA A 14 -28.94 8.71 -30.87
N SER A 15 -28.52 8.93 -29.62
CA SER A 15 -28.29 7.86 -28.63
C SER A 15 -29.54 7.43 -27.86
N ALA A 16 -30.65 8.15 -27.99
CA ALA A 16 -31.87 7.93 -27.21
C ALA A 16 -32.94 7.04 -27.88
N MET A 17 -32.65 6.39 -29.02
CA MET A 17 -33.67 5.62 -29.78
C MET A 17 -33.44 4.11 -29.90
N ALA A 18 -32.68 3.48 -29.00
CA ALA A 18 -32.49 2.03 -29.06
C ALA A 18 -32.57 1.35 -27.70
N LEU A 19 -33.75 1.36 -27.05
CA LEU A 19 -34.11 0.39 -26.02
C LEU A 19 -35.64 0.45 -25.77
N THR A 20 -36.45 -0.15 -26.65
CA THR A 20 -37.79 -0.64 -26.26
C THR A 20 -38.11 -1.94 -26.98
N GLY A 21 -38.46 -2.97 -26.20
CA GLY A 21 -38.87 -4.27 -26.72
C GLY A 21 -39.09 -5.33 -25.64
N CYS A 22 -40.09 -5.17 -24.78
CA CYS A 22 -41.15 -6.17 -24.55
C CYS A 22 -42.15 -5.72 -23.46
N ASN A 23 -43.39 -6.14 -23.68
CA ASN A 23 -44.66 -5.62 -23.19
C ASN A 23 -45.36 -6.70 -22.36
N ASP A 24 -45.94 -6.36 -21.20
CA ASP A 24 -47.22 -6.92 -20.78
C ASP A 24 -48.13 -5.87 -20.12
N GLY A 25 -49.06 -5.36 -20.91
CA GLY A 25 -49.99 -4.32 -20.52
C GLY A 25 -50.81 -4.64 -19.27
N LYS A 26 -50.85 -3.65 -18.38
CA LYS A 26 -52.06 -3.27 -17.64
C LYS A 26 -52.26 -1.77 -17.75
N ASP A 27 -53.51 -1.42 -18.01
CA ASP A 27 -53.96 -0.13 -18.50
C ASP A 27 -53.83 1.02 -17.49
N GLY A 28 -53.34 2.15 -18.02
CA GLY A 28 -53.75 3.54 -17.77
C GLY A 28 -54.24 3.96 -16.38
N SER A 29 -53.39 4.73 -15.70
CA SER A 29 -53.83 5.88 -14.90
C SER A 29 -53.24 7.16 -15.50
N ASP A 30 -54.06 8.21 -15.50
CA ASP A 30 -53.94 9.44 -16.30
C ASP A 30 -52.70 10.31 -16.00
N GLY A 31 -52.15 10.91 -17.07
CA GLY A 31 -51.47 12.21 -17.16
C GLY A 31 -50.53 12.73 -16.06
N ALA A 32 -49.22 12.72 -16.38
CA ALA A 32 -48.14 13.65 -16.00
C ALA A 32 -48.07 14.19 -14.55
N ASP A 33 -47.10 13.67 -13.78
CA ASP A 33 -46.53 14.34 -12.61
C ASP A 33 -45.03 14.60 -12.83
N GLY A 34 -44.57 15.77 -12.37
CA GLY A 34 -43.22 16.33 -12.51
C GLY A 34 -42.12 15.51 -11.84
N GLY A 35 -40.87 15.92 -12.07
CA GLY A 35 -39.67 15.23 -11.62
C GLY A 35 -39.72 14.80 -10.15
N ASN A 36 -39.17 13.62 -9.87
CA ASN A 36 -39.14 13.03 -8.53
C ASN A 36 -38.25 13.87 -7.58
N LEU A 37 -38.79 14.98 -7.08
CA LEU A 37 -38.18 15.79 -6.02
C LEU A 37 -38.40 15.10 -4.66
N VAL A 38 -37.31 14.85 -3.93
CA VAL A 38 -37.36 14.30 -2.57
C VAL A 38 -36.91 15.34 -1.56
N ASN A 39 -37.51 15.37 -0.37
CA ASN A 39 -37.16 16.33 0.69
C ASN A 39 -36.46 15.64 1.88
N ARG A 40 -35.99 14.42 1.66
CA ARG A 40 -35.24 13.63 2.64
C ARG A 40 -34.17 12.82 1.92
N THR A 41 -32.98 12.75 2.49
CA THR A 41 -31.93 11.84 2.01
C THR A 41 -30.94 11.44 3.09
N ASP A 42 -30.49 10.19 3.04
CA ASP A 42 -29.39 9.68 3.87
C ASP A 42 -28.01 9.88 3.19
N VAL A 43 -27.98 10.21 1.89
CA VAL A 43 -26.77 10.48 1.09
C VAL A 43 -27.01 11.69 0.19
N THR A 44 -26.15 12.70 0.26
CA THR A 44 -26.31 13.95 -0.50
C THR A 44 -25.18 14.11 -1.50
N GLY A 45 -25.52 14.02 -2.79
CA GLY A 45 -24.64 14.34 -3.91
C GLY A 45 -24.77 15.81 -4.32
N ILE A 46 -23.67 16.39 -4.81
CA ILE A 46 -23.59 17.77 -5.28
C ILE A 46 -22.97 17.74 -6.68
N ASN A 47 -23.55 18.46 -7.62
CA ASN A 47 -22.96 18.72 -8.93
C ASN A 47 -22.89 20.23 -9.17
N VAL A 48 -21.69 20.80 -9.23
CA VAL A 48 -21.52 22.25 -9.40
C VAL A 48 -21.63 22.61 -10.88
N MET A 49 -22.51 23.57 -11.18
CA MET A 49 -22.78 24.06 -12.52
C MET A 49 -21.96 25.31 -12.82
N HIS A 50 -21.84 26.20 -11.84
CA HIS A 50 -21.14 27.46 -11.97
C HIS A 50 -20.64 27.96 -10.60
N TYR A 51 -19.58 28.75 -10.61
CA TYR A 51 -19.16 29.54 -9.46
C TYR A 51 -18.60 30.89 -9.91
N ALA A 52 -18.69 31.88 -9.04
CA ALA A 52 -18.12 33.20 -9.20
C ALA A 52 -17.46 33.66 -7.89
N ILE A 53 -16.24 34.18 -8.01
CA ILE A 53 -15.54 34.91 -6.96
C ILE A 53 -15.67 36.39 -7.32
N GLU A 54 -16.22 37.19 -6.42
CA GLU A 54 -16.55 38.59 -6.65
C GLU A 54 -16.05 39.46 -5.49
N ASP A 55 -15.97 40.78 -5.72
CA ASP A 55 -15.57 41.72 -4.66
C ASP A 55 -16.53 41.61 -3.47
N GLY A 56 -16.02 41.06 -2.37
CA GLY A 56 -16.73 40.93 -1.10
C GLY A 56 -17.66 39.72 -0.99
N GLN A 57 -17.71 38.79 -1.96
CA GLN A 57 -18.59 37.61 -1.90
C GLN A 57 -18.20 36.46 -2.84
N VAL A 58 -18.79 35.29 -2.60
CA VAL A 58 -18.76 34.15 -3.52
C VAL A 58 -20.17 33.69 -3.85
N THR A 59 -20.38 33.24 -5.08
CA THR A 59 -21.63 32.66 -5.55
C THR A 59 -21.37 31.29 -6.18
N ILE A 60 -22.17 30.29 -5.84
CA ILE A 60 -22.05 28.92 -6.34
C ILE A 60 -23.44 28.42 -6.75
N GLU A 61 -23.56 27.95 -7.99
CA GLU A 61 -24.75 27.30 -8.54
C GLU A 61 -24.51 25.79 -8.61
N PHE A 62 -25.38 24.99 -8.00
CA PHE A 62 -25.21 23.55 -7.91
C PHE A 62 -26.54 22.79 -7.87
N GLU A 63 -26.52 21.56 -8.38
CA GLU A 63 -27.61 20.59 -8.28
C GLU A 63 -27.38 19.66 -7.07
N VAL A 64 -28.45 19.30 -6.36
CA VAL A 64 -28.41 18.37 -5.24
C VAL A 64 -29.21 17.11 -5.55
N THR A 65 -28.60 15.94 -5.37
CA THR A 65 -29.23 14.64 -5.59
C THR A 65 -29.11 13.71 -4.38
N ASN A 66 -29.99 12.71 -4.30
CA ASN A 66 -29.85 11.62 -3.33
C ASN A 66 -28.98 10.47 -3.87
N GLY A 67 -28.73 9.44 -3.06
CA GLY A 67 -27.95 8.25 -3.47
C GLY A 67 -28.57 7.41 -4.60
N GLN A 68 -29.78 7.74 -5.08
CA GLN A 68 -30.43 7.11 -6.23
C GLN A 68 -30.48 8.04 -7.46
N GLY A 69 -29.90 9.24 -7.36
CA GLY A 69 -29.91 10.25 -8.42
C GLY A 69 -31.20 11.08 -8.53
N TYR A 70 -32.09 11.02 -7.52
CA TYR A 70 -33.28 11.89 -7.49
C TYR A 70 -32.93 13.28 -6.96
N LEU A 71 -33.54 14.31 -7.54
CA LEU A 71 -33.36 15.71 -7.15
C LEU A 71 -33.83 15.94 -5.71
N VAL A 72 -33.07 16.72 -4.95
CA VAL A 72 -33.36 16.98 -3.54
C VAL A 72 -33.82 18.43 -3.34
N GLY A 73 -34.99 18.60 -2.74
CA GLY A 73 -35.56 19.90 -2.38
C GLY A 73 -35.46 20.18 -0.87
N GLY A 74 -35.63 21.44 -0.48
CA GLY A 74 -35.70 21.85 0.92
C GLY A 74 -34.37 21.93 1.67
N LEU A 75 -33.24 22.03 0.97
CA LEU A 75 -31.95 22.32 1.59
C LEU A 75 -31.99 23.63 2.40
N ASP A 76 -31.58 23.55 3.66
CA ASP A 76 -31.68 24.64 4.63
C ASP A 76 -30.32 25.07 5.20
N LYS A 77 -29.24 24.38 4.82
CA LYS A 77 -27.89 24.62 5.31
C LYS A 77 -26.84 24.45 4.22
N ALA A 78 -25.93 25.44 4.14
CA ALA A 78 -24.76 25.42 3.30
C ALA A 78 -23.56 26.06 4.00
N GLU A 79 -22.38 25.51 3.78
CA GLU A 79 -21.09 25.96 4.32
C GLU A 79 -20.15 26.23 3.15
N VAL A 80 -19.42 27.34 3.21
CA VAL A 80 -18.43 27.69 2.20
C VAL A 80 -17.15 28.20 2.85
N LYS A 81 -16.02 27.92 2.21
CA LYS A 81 -14.72 28.47 2.56
C LYS A 81 -13.98 28.87 1.29
N PHE A 82 -13.23 29.95 1.37
CA PHE A 82 -12.31 30.39 0.34
C PHE A 82 -10.96 30.69 0.97
N ALA A 83 -9.96 29.85 0.69
CA ALA A 83 -8.59 30.06 1.13
C ALA A 83 -7.78 30.70 -0.02
N ALA A 84 -7.35 31.94 0.17
CA ALA A 84 -6.69 32.74 -0.85
C ALA A 84 -5.25 32.26 -1.10
N ASN A 85 -4.82 32.30 -2.35
CA ASN A 85 -3.45 32.08 -2.76
C ASN A 85 -2.65 33.39 -2.64
N THR A 86 -1.57 33.36 -1.87
CA THR A 86 -0.73 34.53 -1.57
C THR A 86 0.73 34.22 -1.90
N ASP A 87 1.61 35.22 -1.80
CA ASP A 87 3.06 35.02 -1.91
C ASP A 87 3.63 34.06 -0.83
N LYS A 88 2.86 33.73 0.22
CA LYS A 88 3.21 32.75 1.25
C LYS A 88 2.52 31.39 1.08
N GLY A 89 1.83 31.19 -0.04
CA GLY A 89 0.96 30.03 -0.33
C GLY A 89 -0.50 30.26 0.03
N ILE A 90 -1.26 29.17 0.18
CA ILE A 90 -2.68 29.18 0.55
C ILE A 90 -2.84 29.62 2.00
N VAL A 91 -3.73 30.59 2.23
CA VAL A 91 -4.07 31.16 3.54
C VAL A 91 -5.58 31.39 3.67
N LEU A 92 -6.15 30.98 4.80
CA LEU A 92 -7.47 31.37 5.26
C LEU A 92 -7.33 31.82 6.69
N ASN A 93 -7.54 33.09 7.02
CA ASN A 93 -7.44 33.53 8.42
C ASN A 93 -8.81 33.47 9.13
N ARG A 94 -8.78 33.51 10.48
CA ARG A 94 -10.00 33.41 11.30
C ARG A 94 -10.73 34.73 11.49
N ASP A 95 -10.00 35.83 11.38
CA ASP A 95 -10.48 37.20 11.45
C ASP A 95 -11.07 37.69 10.13
N GLY A 96 -10.88 36.93 9.03
CA GLY A 96 -11.48 37.21 7.74
C GLY A 96 -10.80 38.35 6.97
N GLU A 97 -9.55 38.69 7.29
CA GLU A 97 -8.75 39.66 6.51
C GLU A 97 -8.11 39.04 5.26
N LEU A 98 -8.06 37.71 5.15
CA LEU A 98 -7.51 36.94 4.02
C LEU A 98 -8.38 35.71 3.79
N GLY A 99 -9.01 35.67 2.63
CA GLY A 99 -10.03 34.67 2.31
C GLY A 99 -11.34 34.89 3.06
N GLY A 100 -12.10 33.82 3.27
CA GLY A 100 -13.35 33.89 4.01
C GLY A 100 -13.96 32.52 4.27
N TYR A 101 -14.81 32.43 5.29
CA TYR A 101 -15.57 31.21 5.55
C TYR A 101 -16.88 31.54 6.24
N GLY A 102 -17.84 30.63 6.12
CA GLY A 102 -19.01 30.68 6.97
C GLY A 102 -20.08 29.67 6.61
N THR A 103 -21.21 29.83 7.27
CA THR A 103 -22.34 28.93 7.21
C THR A 103 -23.62 29.74 7.07
N PHE A 104 -24.46 29.33 6.14
CA PHE A 104 -25.84 29.77 6.04
C PHE A 104 -26.75 28.70 6.64
N GLU A 105 -27.69 29.11 7.49
CA GLU A 105 -28.79 28.29 7.98
C GLU A 105 -30.09 29.07 7.84
N GLN A 106 -31.13 28.49 7.21
CA GLN A 106 -32.36 29.20 6.83
C GLN A 106 -33.08 29.85 8.03
N ASN A 107 -32.97 29.24 9.22
CA ASN A 107 -33.62 29.69 10.45
C ASN A 107 -32.62 30.11 11.53
N ALA A 108 -31.41 30.55 11.16
CA ALA A 108 -30.41 31.01 12.11
C ALA A 108 -30.97 32.10 13.04
N GLU A 109 -30.65 32.03 14.35
CA GLU A 109 -31.03 33.08 15.32
C GLU A 109 -30.46 34.46 14.92
N GLU A 110 -29.27 34.45 14.33
CA GLU A 110 -28.57 35.62 13.78
C GLU A 110 -28.23 35.34 12.31
N PRO A 111 -29.12 35.70 11.36
CA PRO A 111 -28.85 35.50 9.94
C PRO A 111 -27.70 36.39 9.48
N VAL A 112 -26.87 35.87 8.59
CA VAL A 112 -25.73 36.61 8.02
C VAL A 112 -26.23 37.53 6.91
N ASP A 113 -26.09 38.83 7.11
CA ASP A 113 -26.51 39.84 6.12
C ASP A 113 -25.82 39.62 4.77
N GLY A 114 -26.62 39.44 3.71
CA GLY A 114 -26.13 39.20 2.35
C GLY A 114 -25.91 37.73 2.00
N ALA A 115 -25.97 36.80 2.97
CA ALA A 115 -25.94 35.37 2.68
C ALA A 115 -27.33 34.87 2.25
N SER A 116 -27.37 34.02 1.22
CA SER A 116 -28.63 33.45 0.72
C SER A 116 -28.42 32.07 0.10
N LEU A 117 -29.29 31.13 0.44
CA LEU A 117 -29.43 29.85 -0.26
C LEU A 117 -30.83 29.78 -0.89
N GLN A 118 -30.89 29.82 -2.21
CA GLN A 118 -32.13 29.84 -2.96
C GLN A 118 -32.22 28.61 -3.86
N MET A 119 -33.38 27.95 -3.87
CA MET A 119 -33.70 26.92 -4.86
C MET A 119 -34.36 27.60 -6.06
N ASP A 120 -33.68 27.63 -7.20
CA ASP A 120 -34.14 28.33 -8.40
C ASP A 120 -35.04 27.44 -9.27
N GLU A 121 -34.69 26.16 -9.34
CA GLU A 121 -35.47 25.08 -9.95
C GLU A 121 -35.39 23.83 -9.05
N ASP A 122 -36.22 22.82 -9.32
CA ASP A 122 -36.23 21.59 -8.52
C ASP A 122 -34.82 20.99 -8.41
N GLY A 123 -34.26 20.96 -7.21
CA GLY A 123 -32.91 20.45 -6.93
C GLY A 123 -31.75 21.36 -7.35
N LEU A 124 -32.00 22.50 -8.02
CA LEU A 124 -30.98 23.46 -8.42
C LEU A 124 -30.95 24.64 -7.46
N TYR A 125 -29.77 24.92 -6.91
CA TYR A 125 -29.55 25.93 -5.88
C TYR A 125 -28.52 26.97 -6.29
N THR A 126 -28.80 28.22 -5.95
CA THR A 126 -27.81 29.30 -5.91
C THR A 126 -27.49 29.63 -4.45
N PHE A 127 -26.22 29.49 -4.08
CA PHE A 127 -25.70 29.90 -2.78
C PHE A 127 -24.80 31.12 -2.94
N THR A 128 -25.13 32.20 -2.25
CA THR A 128 -24.29 33.41 -2.15
C THR A 128 -23.87 33.61 -0.71
N TYR A 129 -22.59 33.88 -0.47
CA TYR A 129 -22.07 34.15 0.86
C TYR A 129 -21.13 35.36 0.85
N PRO A 130 -21.33 36.34 1.76
CA PRO A 130 -20.46 37.51 1.86
C PRO A 130 -19.10 37.13 2.45
N MET A 131 -18.03 37.58 1.81
CA MET A 131 -16.64 37.41 2.22
C MET A 131 -15.88 38.74 1.98
N PRO A 132 -15.91 39.69 2.93
CA PRO A 132 -15.48 41.08 2.68
C PRO A 132 -14.04 41.28 2.21
N ALA A 133 -13.13 40.34 2.49
CA ALA A 133 -11.72 40.41 2.09
C ALA A 133 -11.41 39.73 0.76
N VAL A 134 -12.40 39.12 0.11
CA VAL A 134 -12.24 38.45 -1.19
C VAL A 134 -12.41 39.45 -2.32
N GLU A 135 -11.50 39.43 -3.29
CA GLU A 135 -11.56 40.23 -4.52
C GLU A 135 -11.87 39.36 -5.74
N ALA A 136 -12.49 39.92 -6.78
CA ALA A 136 -12.96 39.16 -7.94
C ALA A 136 -11.86 38.43 -8.74
N ASN A 137 -10.59 38.79 -8.56
CA ASN A 137 -9.46 38.14 -9.22
C ASN A 137 -8.61 37.30 -8.27
N ASP A 138 -9.07 37.08 -7.03
CA ASP A 138 -8.36 36.21 -6.10
C ASP A 138 -8.37 34.78 -6.62
N GLU A 139 -7.19 34.18 -6.67
CA GLU A 139 -7.02 32.75 -6.86
C GLU A 139 -6.98 32.06 -5.50
N GLY A 140 -7.49 30.83 -5.40
CA GLY A 140 -7.54 30.13 -4.12
C GLY A 140 -8.37 28.85 -4.16
N ILE A 141 -8.47 28.19 -3.01
CA ILE A 141 -9.28 26.98 -2.84
C ILE A 141 -10.69 27.39 -2.41
N LEU A 142 -11.66 27.20 -3.30
CA LEU A 142 -13.09 27.33 -3.00
C LEU A 142 -13.64 25.97 -2.58
N TRP A 143 -14.29 25.93 -1.43
CA TRP A 143 -14.77 24.71 -0.78
C TRP A 143 -16.25 24.87 -0.43
N LEU A 144 -17.05 23.83 -0.68
CA LEU A 144 -18.49 23.80 -0.43
C LEU A 144 -18.88 22.56 0.36
N ARG A 145 -19.87 22.70 1.24
CA ARG A 145 -20.58 21.57 1.85
C ARG A 145 -22.02 21.95 2.14
N VAL A 146 -22.95 21.04 1.89
CA VAL A 146 -24.39 21.27 2.10
C VAL A 146 -25.04 20.20 2.98
N GLY A 147 -26.19 20.53 3.58
CA GLY A 147 -26.99 19.62 4.40
C GLY A 147 -26.56 19.57 5.87
N GLY A 148 -27.20 18.70 6.65
CA GLY A 148 -26.97 18.59 8.10
C GLY A 148 -27.53 19.77 8.91
N GLY A 149 -28.57 20.44 8.38
CA GLY A 149 -29.38 21.44 9.07
C GLY A 149 -30.54 20.82 9.85
N GLU A 150 -31.64 21.55 9.96
CA GLU A 150 -32.90 21.05 10.54
C GLU A 150 -33.68 20.17 9.56
N ALA A 151 -33.46 20.35 8.25
CA ALA A 151 -34.01 19.51 7.20
C ALA A 151 -33.47 18.07 7.29
N ASP A 152 -34.28 17.08 6.89
CA ASP A 152 -33.94 15.65 6.90
C ASP A 152 -33.01 15.28 5.71
N ILE A 153 -31.99 16.12 5.47
CA ILE A 153 -31.02 16.02 4.39
C ILE A 153 -29.64 15.79 5.01
N ALA A 154 -29.08 14.62 4.77
CA ALA A 154 -27.75 14.28 5.26
C ALA A 154 -26.71 15.30 4.83
N ARG A 155 -25.72 15.54 5.70
CA ARG A 155 -24.59 16.41 5.37
C ARG A 155 -23.75 15.72 4.29
N SER A 156 -23.58 16.40 3.17
CA SER A 156 -22.73 15.96 2.04
C SER A 156 -21.27 15.76 2.46
N GLN A 157 -20.54 15.02 1.63
CA GLN A 157 -19.08 15.09 1.63
C GLN A 157 -18.66 16.49 1.15
N PRO A 158 -17.59 17.08 1.73
CA PRO A 158 -17.09 18.33 1.22
C PRO A 158 -16.64 18.28 -0.23
N LEU A 159 -16.78 19.39 -0.92
CA LEU A 159 -16.43 19.55 -2.33
C LEU A 159 -15.40 20.69 -2.50
N VAL A 160 -14.29 20.42 -3.17
CA VAL A 160 -13.39 21.46 -3.71
C VAL A 160 -13.98 21.90 -5.05
N VAL A 161 -14.57 23.10 -5.05
CA VAL A 161 -15.26 23.67 -6.21
C VAL A 161 -14.26 24.23 -7.22
N ALA A 162 -13.20 24.86 -6.71
CA ALA A 162 -12.14 25.46 -7.52
C ALA A 162 -10.84 25.48 -6.74
N LYS A 163 -9.71 25.33 -7.44
CA LYS A 163 -8.37 25.52 -6.90
C LYS A 163 -7.42 25.97 -8.02
N PRO A 164 -6.31 26.67 -7.70
CA PRO A 164 -5.27 26.96 -8.68
C PRO A 164 -4.60 25.66 -9.15
N GLU A 165 -4.03 25.68 -10.35
CA GLU A 165 -3.11 24.62 -10.79
C GLU A 165 -1.87 24.59 -9.85
N ALA A 166 -1.32 23.41 -9.59
CA ALA A 166 -0.12 23.19 -8.77
C ALA A 166 -0.19 23.72 -7.32
N VAL A 167 -1.37 23.76 -6.70
CA VAL A 167 -1.54 24.20 -5.30
C VAL A 167 -0.83 23.29 -4.27
N HIS A 168 -0.53 22.05 -4.66
CA HIS A 168 0.31 21.13 -3.90
C HIS A 168 1.00 20.15 -4.87
N THR A 169 2.21 19.72 -4.53
CA THR A 169 3.00 18.75 -5.32
C THR A 169 2.72 17.29 -4.94
N THR A 170 1.92 17.09 -3.88
CA THR A 170 1.46 15.78 -3.40
C THR A 170 0.25 15.31 -4.20
N ALA A 171 0.13 14.01 -4.47
CA ALA A 171 -1.06 13.42 -5.08
C ALA A 171 -1.94 12.73 -4.04
N THR A 172 -3.27 12.76 -4.21
CA THR A 172 -4.18 12.02 -3.32
C THR A 172 -3.87 10.53 -3.34
N GLU A 173 -3.60 9.94 -4.52
CA GLU A 173 -3.35 8.50 -4.63
C GLU A 173 -2.14 8.09 -3.79
N ASN A 174 -1.11 8.94 -3.70
CA ASN A 174 0.08 8.67 -2.89
C ASN A 174 -0.24 8.61 -1.39
N CYS A 175 -1.12 9.46 -0.88
CA CYS A 175 -1.56 9.40 0.52
C CYS A 175 -2.41 8.14 0.78
N PHE A 176 -3.36 7.87 -0.13
CA PHE A 176 -4.30 6.75 -0.01
C PHE A 176 -3.63 5.40 -0.22
N SER A 177 -2.43 5.37 -0.82
CA SER A 177 -1.61 4.18 -0.96
C SER A 177 -1.45 3.41 0.37
N CYS A 178 -1.21 4.13 1.47
CA CYS A 178 -1.20 3.60 2.84
C CYS A 178 -2.46 3.97 3.65
N HIS A 179 -3.11 5.12 3.40
CA HIS A 179 -4.31 5.59 4.12
C HIS A 179 -5.63 5.30 3.38
N VAL A 180 -5.89 4.01 3.10
CA VAL A 180 -7.02 3.55 2.27
C VAL A 180 -8.38 4.15 2.67
N ASP A 181 -8.70 4.23 3.96
CA ASP A 181 -10.03 4.56 4.45
C ASP A 181 -10.07 5.81 5.34
N TYR A 182 -9.22 6.81 5.06
CA TYR A 182 -9.07 8.00 5.92
C TYR A 182 -10.42 8.64 6.27
N ALA A 183 -11.35 8.73 5.31
CA ALA A 183 -12.66 9.36 5.47
C ALA A 183 -13.57 8.67 6.51
N THR A 184 -13.38 7.37 6.72
CA THR A 184 -14.16 6.54 7.66
C THR A 184 -13.37 6.13 8.90
N GLY A 185 -12.08 6.46 8.93
CA GLY A 185 -11.18 6.16 10.04
C GLY A 185 -11.46 6.96 11.32
N SER A 186 -10.78 6.59 12.40
CA SER A 186 -10.85 7.26 13.71
C SER A 186 -10.02 8.55 13.79
N LEU A 187 -9.41 8.96 12.68
CA LEU A 187 -8.53 10.12 12.59
C LEU A 187 -9.31 11.42 12.77
N ARG A 188 -8.65 12.45 13.30
CA ARG A 188 -9.29 13.74 13.58
C ARG A 188 -9.81 14.36 12.29
N HIS A 189 -11.07 14.82 12.33
CA HIS A 189 -11.73 15.50 11.22
C HIS A 189 -11.78 14.66 9.93
N ALA A 190 -11.83 13.32 10.02
CA ALA A 190 -12.01 12.41 8.88
C ALA A 190 -13.18 12.82 7.96
N SER A 191 -14.27 13.33 8.54
CA SER A 191 -15.44 13.83 7.79
C SER A 191 -15.21 15.11 6.96
N TYR A 192 -13.99 15.65 6.93
CA TYR A 192 -13.59 16.80 6.13
C TYR A 192 -12.75 16.43 4.89
N THR A 193 -12.49 15.14 4.63
CA THR A 193 -11.90 14.73 3.36
C THR A 193 -12.81 15.12 2.20
N ALA A 194 -12.30 15.97 1.32
CA ALA A 194 -13.07 16.53 0.22
C ALA A 194 -12.95 15.66 -1.04
N ILE A 195 -13.92 15.83 -1.93
CA ILE A 195 -13.89 15.41 -3.32
C ILE A 195 -13.78 16.64 -4.23
N ASP A 196 -13.37 16.48 -5.48
CA ASP A 196 -13.45 17.50 -6.52
C ASP A 196 -14.79 17.46 -7.27
N THR A 197 -14.97 18.32 -8.27
CA THR A 197 -16.21 18.42 -9.04
C THR A 197 -16.52 17.19 -9.89
N ASP A 198 -15.53 16.33 -10.15
CA ASP A 198 -15.72 15.07 -10.87
C ASP A 198 -16.11 13.92 -9.93
N GLY A 199 -16.07 14.16 -8.61
CA GLY A 199 -16.40 13.19 -7.57
C GLY A 199 -15.19 12.39 -7.08
N GLU A 200 -13.98 12.73 -7.55
CA GLU A 200 -12.74 12.07 -7.16
C GLU A 200 -12.18 12.70 -5.87
N VAL A 201 -11.46 11.92 -5.05
CA VAL A 201 -10.97 12.41 -3.77
C VAL A 201 -9.88 13.48 -3.95
N ASP A 202 -10.10 14.66 -3.38
CA ASP A 202 -9.14 15.77 -3.35
C ASP A 202 -8.68 16.03 -1.91
N PHE A 203 -7.95 15.06 -1.38
CA PHE A 203 -7.60 14.98 0.04
C PHE A 203 -6.75 16.15 0.52
N VAL A 204 -5.70 16.45 -0.25
CA VAL A 204 -4.70 17.45 0.12
C VAL A 204 -5.32 18.85 0.06
N ALA A 205 -6.02 19.20 -1.02
CA ALA A 205 -6.70 20.50 -1.12
C ALA A 205 -7.81 20.66 -0.06
N GLY A 206 -8.60 19.59 0.18
CA GLY A 206 -9.63 19.58 1.21
C GLY A 206 -9.09 19.87 2.61
N CYS A 207 -7.88 19.40 2.91
CA CYS A 207 -7.20 19.70 4.17
C CYS A 207 -6.53 21.08 4.15
N LEU A 208 -5.90 21.46 3.03
CA LEU A 208 -5.15 22.70 2.86
C LEU A 208 -6.01 23.96 3.02
N VAL A 209 -7.32 23.86 2.79
CA VAL A 209 -8.27 24.97 3.04
C VAL A 209 -8.26 25.45 4.50
N CYS A 210 -7.94 24.57 5.46
CA CYS A 210 -7.87 24.90 6.89
C CYS A 210 -6.47 24.72 7.48
N HIS A 211 -5.75 23.70 7.03
CA HIS A 211 -4.36 23.44 7.38
C HIS A 211 -3.45 24.14 6.36
N ASN A 212 -3.58 25.46 6.28
CA ASN A 212 -2.93 26.34 5.31
C ASN A 212 -1.39 26.22 5.32
N ASN A 213 -0.72 26.84 4.34
CA ASN A 213 0.74 26.87 4.26
C ASN A 213 1.39 27.71 5.37
N VAL A 214 0.62 28.60 6.00
CA VAL A 214 1.06 29.52 7.05
C VAL A 214 0.34 29.19 8.36
N SER A 215 1.09 29.07 9.46
CA SER A 215 0.52 28.75 10.77
C SER A 215 -0.28 29.93 11.29
N ARG A 216 -1.38 29.64 12.00
CA ARG A 216 -2.13 30.65 12.77
C ARG A 216 -1.27 31.43 13.77
N ALA A 217 -0.14 30.87 14.21
CA ALA A 217 0.76 31.54 15.15
C ALA A 217 1.55 32.69 14.52
N ASP A 218 1.61 32.76 13.19
CA ASP A 218 2.40 33.73 12.45
C ASP A 218 1.60 35.01 12.13
N GLU A 219 2.31 36.06 11.73
CA GLU A 219 1.69 37.30 11.27
C GLU A 219 0.91 37.07 9.96
N GLN A 220 -0.36 37.46 9.95
CA GLN A 220 -1.33 37.09 8.89
C GLN A 220 -1.43 35.57 8.71
N GLY A 221 -1.37 34.84 9.83
CA GLY A 221 -1.43 33.39 9.87
C GLY A 221 -2.76 32.79 9.41
N GLY A 222 -2.72 31.52 8.99
CA GLY A 222 -3.88 30.77 8.52
C GLY A 222 -4.83 30.30 9.63
N TYR A 223 -5.69 29.35 9.28
CA TYR A 223 -6.84 28.96 10.09
C TYR A 223 -6.44 28.05 11.26
N ALA A 224 -5.44 27.20 11.05
CA ALA A 224 -4.94 26.22 12.01
C ALA A 224 -3.49 26.49 12.43
N THR A 225 -3.13 26.08 13.65
CA THR A 225 -1.75 26.17 14.14
C THR A 225 -0.81 25.17 13.45
N ASN A 226 -1.32 23.98 13.10
CA ASN A 226 -0.56 23.01 12.35
C ASN A 226 -0.84 23.21 10.87
N THR A 227 0.19 23.55 10.10
CA THR A 227 0.12 23.61 8.64
C THR A 227 0.01 22.20 8.06
N LEU A 228 -0.46 22.08 6.80
CA LEU A 228 -0.55 20.77 6.16
C LEU A 228 0.84 20.15 5.96
N GLN A 229 1.85 20.96 5.65
CA GLN A 229 3.23 20.48 5.50
C GLN A 229 3.77 19.94 6.82
N LYS A 230 3.44 20.58 7.95
CA LYS A 230 3.82 20.07 9.28
C LYS A 230 3.18 18.73 9.58
N ILE A 231 1.90 18.58 9.26
CA ILE A 231 1.18 17.30 9.40
C ILE A 231 1.78 16.23 8.49
N GLY A 232 2.04 16.57 7.22
CA GLY A 232 2.59 15.66 6.23
C GLY A 232 4.04 15.25 6.49
N HIS A 233 4.86 16.11 7.09
CA HIS A 233 6.27 15.79 7.35
C HIS A 233 6.51 15.28 8.77
N ILE A 234 6.14 16.06 9.80
CA ILE A 234 6.57 15.79 11.17
C ILE A 234 5.95 14.51 11.73
N ASN A 235 4.69 14.22 11.39
CA ASN A 235 4.06 12.95 11.79
C ASN A 235 4.67 11.73 11.10
N HIS A 236 5.42 11.94 10.02
CA HIS A 236 6.01 10.91 9.17
C HIS A 236 7.54 10.80 9.33
N LEU A 237 8.11 11.47 10.34
CA LEU A 237 9.55 11.42 10.62
C LEU A 237 10.00 10.17 11.38
N SER A 238 9.10 9.56 12.15
CA SER A 238 9.45 8.57 13.18
C SER A 238 8.95 7.16 12.88
N PHE A 239 8.99 6.74 11.61
CA PHE A 239 8.71 5.35 11.25
C PHE A 239 9.80 4.41 11.76
N GLU A 240 9.42 3.15 11.99
CA GLU A 240 10.38 2.11 12.30
C GLU A 240 11.27 1.80 11.08
N LYS A 241 12.04 0.73 11.21
CA LYS A 241 12.93 0.26 10.16
C LYS A 241 12.19 0.13 8.82
N ASP A 242 12.92 0.48 7.76
CA ASP A 242 12.54 0.25 6.38
C ASP A 242 11.57 1.24 5.72
N TYR A 243 11.35 2.37 6.39
CA TYR A 243 10.81 3.60 5.80
C TYR A 243 11.87 4.70 5.80
N THR A 244 11.97 5.45 4.71
CA THR A 244 12.84 6.62 4.56
C THR A 244 11.98 7.86 4.41
N SER A 245 11.93 8.69 5.46
CA SER A 245 11.21 9.98 5.45
C SER A 245 11.80 11.00 4.49
N ALA A 246 13.08 10.84 4.13
CA ALA A 246 13.74 11.61 3.08
C ALA A 246 13.38 11.13 1.65
N ASN A 247 12.60 10.06 1.48
CA ASN A 247 12.12 9.67 0.15
C ASN A 247 10.88 10.49 -0.21
N CYS A 248 11.10 11.71 -0.70
CA CYS A 248 10.02 12.63 -1.04
C CYS A 248 9.10 12.09 -2.16
N PHE A 249 9.61 11.19 -3.02
CA PHE A 249 8.83 10.58 -4.11
C PHE A 249 7.65 9.73 -3.60
N THR A 250 7.66 9.32 -2.34
CA THR A 250 6.53 8.60 -1.72
C THR A 250 5.27 9.45 -1.65
N CYS A 251 5.40 10.78 -1.50
CA CYS A 251 4.26 11.67 -1.38
C CYS A 251 4.16 12.62 -2.58
N HIS A 252 5.29 13.19 -3.02
CA HIS A 252 5.34 14.25 -4.02
C HIS A 252 5.48 13.69 -5.44
N ALA A 253 4.39 13.74 -6.20
CA ALA A 253 4.35 13.36 -7.60
C ALA A 253 5.08 14.37 -8.51
N GLU A 254 5.09 15.64 -8.11
CA GLU A 254 5.71 16.75 -8.84
C GLU A 254 7.02 17.23 -8.19
N PRO A 255 7.92 17.89 -8.96
CA PRO A 255 9.13 18.49 -8.42
C PRO A 255 8.86 19.40 -7.23
N VAL A 256 9.71 19.30 -6.21
CA VAL A 256 9.62 20.15 -5.02
C VAL A 256 10.74 21.18 -5.10
N TYR A 257 10.38 22.45 -5.24
CA TYR A 257 11.31 23.58 -5.25
C TYR A 257 11.20 24.38 -3.95
N LEU A 258 12.16 25.29 -3.71
CA LEU A 258 11.99 26.31 -2.68
C LEU A 258 10.94 27.33 -3.13
N ASP A 259 9.92 27.53 -2.32
CA ASP A 259 8.80 28.44 -2.60
C ASP A 259 8.79 29.65 -1.63
N GLY A 260 9.93 30.30 -1.41
CA GLY A 260 10.05 31.49 -0.54
C GLY A 260 9.73 31.28 0.95
N ASN A 261 9.06 30.17 1.33
CA ASN A 261 8.67 29.79 2.68
C ASN A 261 9.57 28.65 3.20
N ASN A 262 10.75 29.03 3.67
CA ASN A 262 11.77 28.11 4.19
C ASN A 262 11.39 27.43 5.52
N ASP A 263 10.25 27.77 6.14
CA ASP A 263 9.89 27.25 7.46
C ASP A 263 9.58 25.75 7.41
N THR A 264 9.01 25.26 6.31
CA THR A 264 8.75 23.82 6.12
C THR A 264 10.03 22.98 6.18
N CYS A 265 11.09 23.42 5.49
CA CYS A 265 12.38 22.73 5.51
C CYS A 265 13.01 22.80 6.90
N ARG A 266 12.96 23.98 7.54
CA ARG A 266 13.53 24.22 8.87
C ARG A 266 12.88 23.37 9.94
N GLU A 267 11.56 23.22 9.93
CA GLU A 267 10.84 22.39 10.91
C GLU A 267 11.29 20.93 10.83
N CYS A 268 11.36 20.37 9.62
CA CYS A 268 11.81 19.00 9.40
C CYS A 268 13.26 18.81 9.85
N HIS A 269 14.17 19.69 9.40
CA HIS A 269 15.59 19.61 9.72
C HIS A 269 15.89 19.85 11.22
N ALA A 270 15.13 20.72 11.88
CA ALA A 270 15.25 20.96 13.31
C ALA A 270 14.83 19.73 14.13
N VAL A 271 13.72 19.08 13.77
CA VAL A 271 13.25 17.86 14.45
C VAL A 271 14.17 16.67 14.14
N ALA A 272 14.62 16.54 12.89
CA ALA A 272 15.56 15.49 12.48
C ALA A 272 16.99 15.71 13.01
N MET A 273 17.29 16.88 13.58
CA MET A 273 18.62 17.27 14.05
C MET A 273 19.69 17.19 12.95
N VAL A 274 19.33 17.53 11.71
CA VAL A 274 20.23 17.53 10.55
C VAL A 274 20.43 18.97 10.08
N GLU A 275 21.65 19.49 10.20
CA GLU A 275 21.99 20.82 9.69
C GLU A 275 21.88 20.86 8.16
N PRO A 276 21.08 21.78 7.59
CA PRO A 276 20.97 21.88 6.16
C PRO A 276 22.24 22.50 5.53
N SER A 277 22.58 22.07 4.32
CA SER A 277 23.65 22.72 3.55
C SER A 277 23.15 24.05 3.00
N TYR A 278 23.78 25.16 3.43
CA TYR A 278 23.40 26.51 3.01
C TYR A 278 23.51 26.71 1.49
N ASP A 279 24.49 26.06 0.84
CA ASP A 279 24.69 26.15 -0.61
C ASP A 279 23.54 25.51 -1.40
N VAL A 280 22.91 24.46 -0.84
CA VAL A 280 21.77 23.77 -1.48
C VAL A 280 20.47 24.51 -1.22
N MET A 281 20.26 25.05 -0.01
CA MET A 281 19.07 25.81 0.40
C MET A 281 18.89 27.18 -0.27
N SER A 282 19.73 27.54 -1.24
CA SER A 282 19.67 28.83 -1.93
C SER A 282 19.37 28.73 -3.43
N ASP A 283 19.25 27.50 -3.95
CA ASP A 283 18.97 27.23 -5.36
C ASP A 283 17.50 26.84 -5.54
N GLU A 284 16.73 27.72 -6.18
CA GLU A 284 15.31 27.53 -6.50
C GLU A 284 15.09 26.55 -7.66
N GLN A 285 16.15 26.10 -8.35
CA GLN A 285 16.05 25.17 -9.49
C GLN A 285 16.31 23.71 -9.11
N ILE A 286 16.73 23.43 -7.87
CA ILE A 286 16.96 22.07 -7.40
C ILE A 286 15.62 21.43 -7.05
N ASP A 287 15.31 20.28 -7.67
CA ASP A 287 14.26 19.40 -7.19
C ASP A 287 14.74 18.69 -5.91
N TYR A 288 14.16 19.07 -4.78
CA TYR A 288 14.55 18.53 -3.47
C TYR A 288 14.24 17.05 -3.32
N ARG A 289 13.36 16.48 -4.15
CA ARG A 289 13.14 15.03 -4.19
C ARG A 289 14.41 14.31 -4.62
N GLU A 290 15.08 14.82 -5.66
CA GLU A 290 16.33 14.25 -6.16
C GLU A 290 17.46 14.42 -5.13
N ALA A 291 17.57 15.60 -4.50
CA ALA A 291 18.60 15.86 -3.49
C ALA A 291 18.47 14.91 -2.28
N HIS A 292 17.25 14.72 -1.76
CA HIS A 292 17.01 13.82 -0.64
C HIS A 292 17.06 12.33 -1.03
N GLY A 293 16.60 11.97 -2.23
CA GLY A 293 16.74 10.63 -2.80
C GLY A 293 18.21 10.24 -2.99
N ALA A 294 19.02 11.16 -3.48
CA ALA A 294 20.46 11.02 -3.55
C ALA A 294 21.03 10.88 -2.14
N TYR A 295 20.72 11.74 -1.17
CA TYR A 295 21.24 11.67 0.21
C TYR A 295 20.94 10.33 0.91
N SER A 296 19.74 9.80 0.72
CA SER A 296 19.25 8.54 1.31
C SER A 296 19.65 7.28 0.54
N ALA A 297 20.32 7.44 -0.61
CA ALA A 297 20.72 6.38 -1.54
C ALA A 297 19.53 5.64 -2.20
N VAL A 298 18.31 6.16 -2.09
CA VAL A 298 17.11 5.57 -2.74
C VAL A 298 17.28 5.57 -4.25
N SER A 299 17.77 6.66 -4.85
CA SER A 299 18.00 6.75 -6.29
C SER A 299 19.08 5.78 -6.78
N ASP A 300 20.13 5.56 -5.98
CA ASP A 300 21.20 4.60 -6.29
C ASP A 300 20.64 3.16 -6.30
N ARG A 301 19.81 2.82 -5.30
CA ARG A 301 19.15 1.52 -5.19
C ARG A 301 18.17 1.29 -6.35
N ALA A 302 17.35 2.29 -6.67
CA ALA A 302 16.43 2.22 -7.81
C ALA A 302 17.18 1.98 -9.13
N THR A 303 18.34 2.63 -9.31
CA THR A 303 19.20 2.41 -10.48
C THR A 303 19.73 0.97 -10.54
N LEU A 304 20.20 0.41 -9.41
CA LEU A 304 20.62 -0.99 -9.36
C LEU A 304 19.49 -1.95 -9.70
N ARG A 305 18.27 -1.70 -9.18
CA ARG A 305 17.09 -2.52 -9.46
C ARG A 305 16.66 -2.47 -10.92
N ALA A 306 16.67 -1.29 -11.53
CA ALA A 306 16.38 -1.14 -12.94
C ALA A 306 17.46 -1.77 -13.83
N LYS A 307 18.67 -1.95 -13.30
CA LYS A 307 19.82 -2.46 -14.05
C LYS A 307 19.89 -3.97 -14.14
N TYR A 308 19.59 -4.68 -13.05
CA TYR A 308 19.88 -6.12 -12.98
C TYR A 308 18.63 -6.97 -12.77
N VAL A 309 18.67 -8.20 -13.30
CA VAL A 309 17.78 -9.30 -12.93
C VAL A 309 18.60 -10.57 -12.68
N THR A 310 18.05 -11.52 -11.92
CA THR A 310 18.70 -12.81 -11.65
C THR A 310 17.90 -13.96 -12.23
N GLU A 311 18.59 -15.02 -12.61
CA GLU A 311 17.98 -16.31 -12.96
C GLU A 311 18.60 -17.41 -12.11
N THR A 312 17.78 -18.41 -11.76
CA THR A 312 18.20 -19.60 -11.01
C THR A 312 17.92 -20.83 -11.87
N SER A 313 18.93 -21.65 -12.17
CA SER A 313 18.71 -22.88 -12.93
C SER A 313 17.93 -23.90 -12.12
N ALA A 314 17.20 -24.78 -12.81
CA ALA A 314 16.67 -26.00 -12.20
C ALA A 314 17.77 -26.77 -11.45
N VAL A 315 17.37 -27.50 -10.41
CA VAL A 315 18.30 -28.34 -9.64
C VAL A 315 18.80 -29.48 -10.54
N TYR A 316 20.11 -29.68 -10.57
CA TYR A 316 20.76 -30.75 -11.33
C TYR A 316 21.75 -31.51 -10.46
N TRP A 317 22.14 -32.71 -10.90
CA TRP A 317 23.21 -33.48 -10.26
C TRP A 317 24.53 -33.21 -10.99
N ASP A 318 25.55 -32.77 -10.25
CA ASP A 318 26.93 -32.67 -10.72
C ASP A 318 27.75 -33.84 -10.15
N PRO A 319 28.16 -34.83 -10.96
CA PRO A 319 28.97 -35.96 -10.49
C PRO A 319 30.42 -35.58 -10.18
N ASP A 320 30.91 -34.44 -10.69
CA ASP A 320 32.29 -33.98 -10.52
C ASP A 320 32.45 -33.05 -9.31
N PHE A 321 31.34 -32.59 -8.71
CA PHE A 321 31.36 -31.85 -7.46
C PHE A 321 32.02 -32.68 -6.35
N SER A 322 32.87 -32.04 -5.55
CA SER A 322 33.52 -32.68 -4.41
C SER A 322 33.65 -31.69 -3.26
N MET A 323 33.21 -32.08 -2.07
CA MET A 323 33.35 -31.27 -0.86
C MET A 323 33.72 -32.14 0.33
N GLU A 324 34.63 -31.64 1.16
CA GLU A 324 34.92 -32.23 2.47
C GLU A 324 33.98 -31.63 3.52
N HIS A 325 33.19 -32.47 4.19
CA HIS A 325 32.33 -32.09 5.30
C HIS A 325 32.40 -33.15 6.40
N ASP A 326 32.52 -32.71 7.66
CA ASP A 326 32.66 -33.61 8.82
C ASP A 326 33.73 -34.71 8.62
N ASN A 327 34.91 -34.31 8.10
CA ASN A 327 36.03 -35.18 7.74
C ASN A 327 35.69 -36.30 6.73
N THR A 328 34.60 -36.15 5.98
CA THR A 328 34.17 -37.07 4.92
C THR A 328 34.22 -36.33 3.59
N ILE A 329 34.86 -36.93 2.59
CA ILE A 329 34.84 -36.43 1.22
C ILE A 329 33.58 -36.95 0.55
N HIS A 330 32.68 -36.04 0.19
CA HIS A 330 31.52 -36.33 -0.61
C HIS A 330 31.86 -36.08 -2.07
N VAL A 331 31.48 -37.01 -2.94
CA VAL A 331 31.63 -36.90 -4.40
C VAL A 331 30.25 -36.95 -5.01
N GLY A 332 30.00 -36.02 -5.93
CA GLY A 332 28.69 -35.72 -6.45
C GLY A 332 27.90 -34.77 -5.56
N GLY A 333 27.03 -33.96 -6.18
CA GLY A 333 26.15 -33.06 -5.44
C GLY A 333 24.99 -32.51 -6.26
N TYR A 334 23.96 -32.04 -5.55
CA TYR A 334 22.82 -31.33 -6.11
C TYR A 334 23.16 -29.86 -6.24
N CYS A 335 23.19 -29.35 -7.46
CA CYS A 335 23.63 -28.01 -7.79
C CYS A 335 22.51 -27.19 -8.44
N THR A 336 22.67 -25.87 -8.35
CA THR A 336 21.87 -24.88 -9.08
C THR A 336 22.76 -23.70 -9.43
N ASP A 337 22.60 -23.16 -10.63
CA ASP A 337 23.37 -22.03 -11.12
C ASP A 337 22.62 -20.73 -10.87
N VAL A 338 23.34 -19.74 -10.36
CA VAL A 338 22.85 -18.37 -10.20
C VAL A 338 23.47 -17.50 -11.28
N SER A 339 22.63 -16.93 -12.13
CA SER A 339 23.01 -16.00 -13.19
C SER A 339 22.53 -14.58 -12.86
N LEU A 340 23.28 -13.57 -13.31
CA LEU A 340 22.92 -12.16 -13.23
C LEU A 340 22.94 -11.57 -14.65
N PHE A 341 21.94 -10.77 -14.99
CA PHE A 341 21.84 -10.11 -16.29
C PHE A 341 21.69 -8.61 -16.13
N ASP A 342 22.43 -7.84 -16.91
CA ASP A 342 22.21 -6.41 -17.12
C ASP A 342 21.10 -6.23 -18.16
N VAL A 343 20.04 -5.52 -17.79
CA VAL A 343 18.84 -5.32 -18.62
C VAL A 343 18.68 -3.87 -19.09
N THR A 344 19.72 -3.04 -18.95
CA THR A 344 19.66 -1.63 -19.39
C THR A 344 19.75 -1.45 -20.91
N GLY A 345 20.25 -2.46 -21.63
CA GLY A 345 20.32 -2.48 -23.09
C GLY A 345 19.05 -3.03 -23.75
N GLU A 346 18.99 -2.98 -25.08
CA GLU A 346 17.87 -3.55 -25.86
C GLU A 346 17.73 -5.07 -25.69
N THR A 347 18.83 -5.75 -25.37
CA THR A 347 18.88 -7.19 -25.10
C THR A 347 19.61 -7.43 -23.77
N PRO A 348 19.07 -8.28 -22.87
CA PRO A 348 19.76 -8.64 -21.64
C PRO A 348 21.15 -9.23 -21.88
N GLU A 349 22.16 -8.71 -21.19
CA GLU A 349 23.55 -9.20 -21.26
C GLU A 349 23.92 -9.91 -19.96
N LYS A 350 24.42 -11.14 -20.04
CA LYS A 350 24.85 -11.89 -18.84
C LYS A 350 26.11 -11.26 -18.24
N ALA A 351 26.01 -10.84 -16.98
CA ALA A 351 27.11 -10.28 -16.21
C ALA A 351 28.01 -11.39 -15.64
N ASP A 352 29.30 -11.10 -15.44
CA ASP A 352 30.27 -12.01 -14.81
C ASP A 352 30.07 -12.03 -13.29
N LEU A 353 29.03 -12.72 -12.84
CA LEU A 353 28.68 -12.85 -11.43
C LEU A 353 29.77 -13.58 -10.64
N TYR A 354 30.43 -14.57 -11.24
CA TYR A 354 31.52 -15.29 -10.58
C TYR A 354 32.71 -14.36 -10.27
N ALA A 355 33.12 -13.52 -11.22
CA ALA A 355 34.14 -12.52 -10.97
C ALA A 355 33.72 -11.52 -9.89
N MET A 356 32.46 -11.06 -9.90
CA MET A 356 31.92 -10.18 -8.85
C MET A 356 31.95 -10.87 -7.47
N TYR A 357 31.54 -12.13 -7.39
CA TYR A 357 31.55 -12.92 -6.17
C TYR A 357 32.96 -13.13 -5.61
N LYS A 358 33.97 -13.29 -6.47
CA LYS A 358 35.37 -13.38 -6.06
C LYS A 358 36.00 -12.02 -5.73
N GLY A 359 35.28 -10.92 -5.86
CA GLY A 359 35.79 -9.56 -5.63
C GLY A 359 36.77 -9.10 -6.71
N ASN A 360 36.66 -9.65 -7.93
CA ASN A 360 37.55 -9.36 -9.05
C ASN A 360 37.01 -8.25 -9.98
N VAL A 361 35.87 -7.63 -9.65
CA VAL A 361 35.27 -6.54 -10.42
C VAL A 361 35.36 -5.25 -9.61
N GLU A 362 36.08 -4.26 -10.14
CA GLU A 362 36.26 -2.97 -9.47
C GLU A 362 34.93 -2.21 -9.35
N GLY A 363 34.69 -1.62 -8.17
CA GLY A 363 33.48 -0.83 -7.90
C GLY A 363 32.20 -1.64 -7.68
N VAL A 364 32.28 -2.98 -7.64
CA VAL A 364 31.15 -3.87 -7.33
C VAL A 364 31.43 -4.64 -6.06
N GLU A 365 30.59 -4.47 -5.04
CA GLU A 365 30.64 -5.26 -3.81
C GLU A 365 29.33 -5.99 -3.56
N LEU A 366 29.41 -7.32 -3.50
CA LEU A 366 28.31 -8.16 -3.06
C LEU A 366 28.33 -8.29 -1.52
N ALA A 367 27.19 -8.06 -0.89
CA ALA A 367 26.95 -8.36 0.50
C ALA A 367 26.65 -9.85 0.72
N TYR A 368 25.93 -10.43 -0.23
CA TYR A 368 25.48 -11.82 -0.15
C TYR A 368 25.33 -12.41 -1.55
N LEU A 369 25.73 -13.68 -1.66
CA LEU A 369 25.37 -14.55 -2.75
C LEU A 369 25.07 -15.93 -2.15
N GLY A 370 23.96 -16.53 -2.54
CA GLY A 370 23.61 -17.87 -2.09
C GLY A 370 22.43 -18.46 -2.83
N ALA A 371 22.31 -19.77 -2.75
CA ALA A 371 21.13 -20.50 -3.20
C ALA A 371 20.72 -21.56 -2.17
N TYR A 372 19.46 -21.96 -2.23
CA TYR A 372 18.87 -22.97 -1.38
C TYR A 372 18.06 -23.94 -2.24
N ILE A 373 18.16 -25.23 -1.96
CA ILE A 373 17.27 -26.25 -2.52
C ILE A 373 16.13 -26.48 -1.55
N HIS A 374 14.91 -26.38 -2.07
CA HIS A 374 13.65 -26.48 -1.37
C HIS A 374 12.88 -27.72 -1.79
N GLY A 375 12.09 -28.26 -0.86
CA GLY A 375 11.03 -29.18 -1.19
C GLY A 375 9.82 -28.37 -1.68
N TYR A 376 9.19 -28.85 -2.75
CA TYR A 376 8.05 -28.23 -3.39
C TYR A 376 6.92 -29.24 -3.55
N HIS A 377 5.72 -28.84 -3.15
CA HIS A 377 4.53 -29.69 -3.26
C HIS A 377 3.29 -28.81 -3.36
N ASN A 378 2.40 -29.12 -4.31
CA ASN A 378 1.10 -28.45 -4.49
C ASN A 378 1.22 -26.91 -4.51
N ASN A 379 2.10 -26.39 -5.37
CA ASN A 379 2.36 -24.96 -5.55
C ASN A 379 2.81 -24.23 -4.27
N SER A 380 3.49 -24.96 -3.37
CA SER A 380 4.00 -24.45 -2.10
C SER A 380 5.40 -24.98 -1.79
N ILE A 381 6.24 -24.11 -1.22
CA ILE A 381 7.50 -24.54 -0.61
C ILE A 381 7.19 -25.19 0.74
N VAL A 382 7.62 -26.45 0.90
CA VAL A 382 7.35 -27.28 2.08
C VAL A 382 8.56 -27.47 2.97
N GLY A 383 9.62 -26.69 2.77
CA GLY A 383 10.81 -26.72 3.61
C GLY A 383 12.08 -26.84 2.79
N ARG A 384 13.19 -27.06 3.51
CA ARG A 384 14.53 -27.02 2.92
C ARG A 384 15.25 -28.35 3.14
N PRO A 385 15.32 -29.22 2.12
CA PRO A 385 16.16 -30.40 2.16
C PRO A 385 17.65 -30.05 2.14
N SER A 386 18.07 -28.90 1.59
CA SER A 386 19.49 -28.51 1.65
C SER A 386 19.91 -28.16 3.10
N PRO A 387 20.80 -28.94 3.75
CA PRO A 387 21.15 -28.70 5.14
C PRO A 387 21.94 -27.40 5.33
N HIS A 388 21.77 -26.75 6.48
CA HIS A 388 22.47 -25.51 6.78
C HIS A 388 23.97 -25.75 6.98
N GLY A 389 24.82 -24.95 6.32
CA GLY A 389 26.28 -25.07 6.42
C GLY A 389 26.89 -26.24 5.64
N VAL A 390 26.09 -26.93 4.82
CA VAL A 390 26.53 -28.08 4.02
C VAL A 390 26.37 -27.75 2.54
N SER A 391 27.23 -26.86 2.05
CA SER A 391 27.24 -26.39 0.67
C SER A 391 28.59 -25.79 0.30
N ASP A 392 28.95 -25.86 -0.98
CA ASP A 392 30.05 -25.09 -1.54
C ASP A 392 29.63 -24.40 -2.84
N SER A 393 30.40 -23.39 -3.25
CA SER A 393 30.16 -22.59 -4.46
C SER A 393 31.33 -22.68 -5.42
N GLN A 394 31.04 -22.91 -6.70
CA GLN A 394 32.04 -23.02 -7.76
C GLN A 394 31.65 -22.21 -9.00
N GLN A 395 32.58 -22.07 -9.93
CA GLN A 395 32.26 -21.45 -11.23
C GLN A 395 31.36 -22.40 -12.01
N ALA A 396 30.24 -21.91 -12.52
CA ALA A 396 29.36 -22.70 -13.37
C ALA A 396 30.03 -23.00 -14.72
N ALA A 397 29.46 -23.95 -15.47
CA ALA A 397 29.99 -24.38 -16.76
C ALA A 397 30.05 -23.27 -17.83
N ASP A 398 29.21 -22.24 -17.71
CA ASP A 398 29.19 -21.07 -18.60
C ASP A 398 30.33 -20.07 -18.33
N GLY A 399 31.07 -20.23 -17.23
CA GLY A 399 32.18 -19.37 -16.83
C GLY A 399 31.79 -18.03 -16.21
N LEU A 400 30.51 -17.65 -16.21
CA LEU A 400 30.04 -16.35 -15.71
C LEU A 400 29.17 -16.49 -14.45
N SER A 401 28.47 -17.60 -14.33
CA SER A 401 27.53 -17.88 -13.24
C SER A 401 28.21 -18.56 -12.05
N VAL A 402 27.51 -18.55 -10.91
CA VAL A 402 27.96 -19.25 -9.70
C VAL A 402 27.08 -20.47 -9.46
N ALA A 403 27.68 -21.66 -9.44
CA ALA A 403 27.00 -22.90 -9.08
C ALA A 403 27.05 -23.09 -7.56
N TYR A 404 25.90 -23.29 -6.92
CA TYR A 404 25.79 -23.65 -5.51
C TYR A 404 25.39 -25.10 -5.37
N CYS A 405 26.23 -25.88 -4.71
CA CYS A 405 26.13 -27.34 -4.67
C CYS A 405 26.02 -27.87 -3.24
N HIS A 406 25.14 -28.85 -3.06
CA HIS A 406 24.93 -29.58 -1.81
C HIS A 406 25.28 -31.06 -2.00
N PRO A 407 26.17 -31.64 -1.19
CA PRO A 407 26.62 -33.04 -1.37
C PRO A 407 25.52 -34.07 -1.10
N TYR A 408 24.52 -33.69 -0.30
CA TYR A 408 23.36 -34.52 0.03
C TYR A 408 22.19 -33.64 0.46
N LEU A 409 21.00 -34.24 0.43
CA LEU A 409 19.76 -33.64 0.90
C LEU A 409 19.32 -34.31 2.21
N ALA A 410 18.67 -33.54 3.08
CA ALA A 410 18.06 -34.05 4.30
C ALA A 410 16.91 -35.02 3.99
N GLU A 411 16.72 -35.99 4.88
CA GLU A 411 15.58 -36.90 4.82
C GLU A 411 14.25 -36.16 5.03
N GLY A 412 13.13 -36.82 4.69
CA GLY A 412 11.80 -36.26 4.91
C GLY A 412 11.24 -35.40 3.79
N PHE A 413 11.87 -35.41 2.62
CA PHE A 413 11.40 -34.69 1.43
C PHE A 413 11.18 -35.61 0.23
N ALA A 414 11.17 -36.93 0.45
CA ALA A 414 11.04 -37.92 -0.63
C ALA A 414 9.71 -37.87 -1.41
N GLN A 415 8.67 -37.24 -0.84
CA GLN A 415 7.37 -37.01 -1.49
C GLN A 415 7.22 -35.61 -2.08
N ALA A 416 8.25 -34.77 -1.97
CA ALA A 416 8.27 -33.44 -2.57
C ALA A 416 9.10 -33.47 -3.86
N ASP A 417 8.70 -32.63 -4.80
CA ASP A 417 9.60 -32.21 -5.87
C ASP A 417 10.66 -31.25 -5.30
N LEU A 418 11.66 -30.93 -6.10
CA LEU A 418 12.74 -30.02 -5.74
C LEU A 418 12.68 -28.77 -6.61
N MET A 419 12.99 -27.64 -5.99
CA MET A 419 13.21 -26.37 -6.68
C MET A 419 14.26 -25.56 -5.93
N ALA A 420 14.90 -24.62 -6.60
CA ALA A 420 15.89 -23.75 -6.00
C ALA A 420 15.38 -22.31 -5.89
N SER A 421 15.85 -21.61 -4.87
CA SER A 421 15.80 -20.14 -4.82
C SER A 421 17.22 -19.62 -4.69
N SER A 422 17.55 -18.53 -5.35
CA SER A 422 18.83 -17.85 -5.17
C SER A 422 18.64 -16.42 -4.70
N ARG A 423 19.72 -15.82 -4.22
CA ARG A 423 19.76 -14.40 -3.90
C ARG A 423 21.13 -13.80 -4.17
N VAL A 424 21.12 -12.65 -4.83
CA VAL A 424 22.28 -11.78 -5.05
C VAL A 424 21.99 -10.45 -4.35
N THR A 425 22.90 -9.98 -3.49
CA THR A 425 22.72 -8.71 -2.79
C THR A 425 23.93 -7.81 -3.01
N PHE A 426 23.69 -6.64 -3.58
CA PHE A 426 24.68 -5.58 -3.73
C PHE A 426 24.69 -4.70 -2.49
N LYS A 427 25.88 -4.30 -2.04
CA LYS A 427 26.01 -3.23 -1.06
C LYS A 427 25.70 -1.91 -1.74
N ASP A 428 24.93 -1.06 -1.08
CA ASP A 428 24.87 0.35 -1.46
C ASP A 428 25.91 1.17 -0.66
N ARG A 429 26.02 2.46 -0.97
CA ARG A 429 27.01 3.37 -0.34
C ARG A 429 26.74 3.69 1.14
N LYS A 430 25.58 3.30 1.67
CA LYS A 430 25.14 3.37 3.07
C LYS A 430 25.17 2.00 3.76
N TRP A 431 25.68 0.95 3.12
CA TRP A 431 25.74 -0.41 3.68
C TRP A 431 26.26 -0.47 5.13
N GLU A 432 25.53 -1.20 5.97
CA GLU A 432 25.90 -1.49 7.36
C GLU A 432 26.03 -2.99 7.58
N SER A 433 27.21 -3.43 8.06
CA SER A 433 27.53 -4.88 8.12
C SER A 433 26.87 -5.60 9.29
N ASP A 434 26.60 -4.92 10.40
CA ASP A 434 26.19 -5.55 11.67
C ASP A 434 24.74 -6.07 11.65
N ASP A 435 23.95 -5.66 10.67
CA ASP A 435 22.55 -6.07 10.49
C ASP A 435 22.18 -6.41 9.04
N ASN A 436 23.16 -6.42 8.14
CA ASN A 436 22.99 -6.58 6.69
C ASN A 436 22.02 -5.57 6.08
N LYS A 437 21.97 -4.32 6.57
CA LYS A 437 21.10 -3.27 6.04
C LYS A 437 21.72 -2.52 4.86
N PHE A 438 20.86 -1.84 4.10
CA PHE A 438 21.23 -0.91 3.04
C PHE A 438 21.94 -1.59 1.86
N GLY A 439 21.24 -2.56 1.27
CA GLY A 439 21.64 -3.27 0.07
C GLY A 439 20.46 -3.55 -0.85
N VAL A 440 20.77 -3.94 -2.09
CA VAL A 440 19.77 -4.26 -3.11
C VAL A 440 19.82 -5.75 -3.38
N SER A 441 18.74 -6.45 -3.02
CA SER A 441 18.62 -7.88 -3.20
C SER A 441 17.76 -8.23 -4.41
N PHE A 442 18.26 -9.17 -5.19
CA PHE A 442 17.59 -9.85 -6.27
C PHE A 442 17.36 -11.30 -5.85
N THR A 443 16.14 -11.81 -6.05
CA THR A 443 15.79 -13.21 -5.77
C THR A 443 15.19 -13.81 -7.01
N SER A 444 15.55 -15.05 -7.32
CA SER A 444 14.94 -15.81 -8.41
C SER A 444 14.70 -17.25 -8.00
N TYR A 445 13.66 -17.84 -8.57
CA TYR A 445 13.25 -19.22 -8.35
C TYR A 445 13.49 -20.04 -9.61
N SER A 446 13.88 -21.30 -9.45
CA SER A 446 14.07 -22.23 -10.56
C SER A 446 12.79 -22.95 -10.92
N ASP A 447 12.78 -23.56 -12.10
CA ASP A 447 11.87 -24.64 -12.44
C ASP A 447 11.94 -25.80 -11.44
N VAL A 448 10.88 -26.59 -11.42
CA VAL A 448 10.65 -27.71 -10.52
C VAL A 448 11.12 -29.00 -11.18
N VAL A 449 11.80 -29.85 -10.40
CA VAL A 449 12.29 -31.16 -10.82
C VAL A 449 11.92 -32.25 -9.83
N THR A 450 11.68 -33.47 -10.32
CA THR A 450 11.44 -34.64 -9.46
C THR A 450 12.73 -35.46 -9.34
N LEU A 451 13.10 -35.81 -8.12
CA LEU A 451 14.16 -36.77 -7.84
C LEU A 451 13.62 -38.21 -7.99
N VAL A 452 13.96 -38.89 -9.09
CA VAL A 452 13.44 -40.25 -9.39
C VAL A 452 14.40 -41.37 -8.99
N ASP A 453 15.68 -41.03 -8.80
CA ASP A 453 16.72 -41.86 -8.19
C ASP A 453 17.72 -40.91 -7.50
N THR A 454 18.68 -41.46 -6.76
CA THR A 454 19.68 -40.74 -5.96
C THR A 454 20.33 -39.58 -6.71
N ASP A 455 20.67 -39.76 -7.99
CA ASP A 455 21.37 -38.80 -8.83
C ASP A 455 20.62 -38.44 -10.12
N VAL A 456 19.33 -38.81 -10.21
CA VAL A 456 18.52 -38.61 -11.41
C VAL A 456 17.36 -37.64 -11.14
N LEU A 457 17.46 -36.44 -11.70
CA LEU A 457 16.43 -35.42 -11.67
C LEU A 457 15.77 -35.27 -13.05
N VAL A 458 14.44 -35.16 -13.07
CA VAL A 458 13.67 -34.94 -14.31
C VAL A 458 12.79 -33.69 -14.18
N PRO A 459 12.58 -32.91 -15.26
CA PRO A 459 11.68 -31.77 -15.22
C PRO A 459 10.27 -32.16 -14.77
N ALA A 460 9.70 -31.40 -13.83
CA ALA A 460 8.37 -31.61 -13.26
C ALA A 460 7.40 -30.46 -13.58
N GLY A 461 7.92 -29.28 -13.93
CA GLY A 461 7.13 -28.12 -14.35
C GLY A 461 7.83 -26.81 -14.02
N GLU A 462 7.15 -25.71 -14.27
CA GLU A 462 7.57 -24.38 -13.85
C GLU A 462 7.24 -24.19 -12.36
N TYR A 463 7.96 -23.28 -11.69
CA TYR A 463 7.58 -22.87 -10.34
C TYR A 463 6.32 -22.02 -10.38
N GLU A 464 5.29 -22.50 -9.71
CA GLU A 464 4.05 -21.76 -9.52
C GLU A 464 3.84 -21.51 -8.02
N ARG A 465 3.54 -20.27 -7.67
CA ARG A 465 3.06 -19.93 -6.34
C ARG A 465 1.88 -19.00 -6.48
N ARG A 466 0.83 -19.28 -5.70
CA ARG A 466 -0.23 -18.30 -5.51
C ARG A 466 0.35 -17.09 -4.78
N LEU A 467 0.54 -16.00 -5.50
CA LEU A 467 0.75 -14.68 -4.93
C LEU A 467 -0.60 -13.96 -4.92
N ALA A 468 -1.02 -13.52 -3.74
CA ALA A 468 -2.30 -12.83 -3.56
C ALA A 468 -2.09 -11.31 -3.36
N VAL A 469 -0.89 -10.83 -3.63
CA VAL A 469 -0.41 -9.46 -3.46
C VAL A 469 0.27 -9.03 -4.77
N THR A 470 0.39 -7.74 -5.02
CA THR A 470 1.09 -7.18 -6.19
C THR A 470 2.58 -7.08 -5.94
N ALA A 471 3.33 -6.78 -7.01
CA ALA A 471 4.76 -6.55 -6.92
C ALA A 471 5.13 -5.39 -5.98
N ASP A 472 4.25 -4.39 -5.86
CA ASP A 472 4.46 -3.15 -5.12
C ASP A 472 3.70 -3.05 -3.78
N SER A 473 2.94 -4.08 -3.39
CA SER A 473 2.17 -4.11 -2.13
C SER A 473 3.00 -3.70 -0.92
N CYS A 474 4.24 -4.19 -0.83
CA CYS A 474 5.11 -3.92 0.30
C CYS A 474 5.84 -2.58 0.16
N THR A 475 6.37 -2.29 -1.04
CA THR A 475 7.23 -1.11 -1.29
C THR A 475 6.45 0.21 -1.29
N THR A 476 5.13 0.14 -1.42
CA THR A 476 4.23 1.27 -1.23
C THR A 476 4.45 1.96 0.13
N CYS A 477 4.56 1.18 1.21
CA CYS A 477 4.87 1.72 2.53
C CYS A 477 6.33 1.44 2.97
N HIS A 478 7.00 0.39 2.47
CA HIS A 478 8.45 0.16 2.70
C HIS A 478 9.31 0.80 1.61
N ASN A 479 9.35 2.14 1.61
CA ASN A 479 9.78 2.99 0.49
C ASN A 479 11.30 3.18 0.30
N ASN A 480 12.15 2.45 1.01
CA ASN A 480 13.58 2.75 1.05
C ASN A 480 14.42 1.96 0.02
N GLU A 481 13.77 1.09 -0.76
CA GLU A 481 14.35 0.22 -1.79
C GLU A 481 15.43 -0.76 -1.29
N THR A 482 15.60 -0.93 0.02
CA THR A 482 16.62 -1.82 0.59
C THR A 482 16.09 -3.22 0.90
N ASN A 483 17.00 -4.14 1.17
CA ASN A 483 16.68 -5.40 1.84
C ASN A 483 16.47 -5.25 3.35
N TYR A 484 15.57 -6.06 3.89
CA TYR A 484 15.40 -6.35 5.30
C TYR A 484 16.48 -7.33 5.82
N HIS A 485 16.19 -8.06 6.91
CA HIS A 485 17.12 -8.99 7.54
C HIS A 485 17.58 -10.10 6.58
N LYS A 486 18.84 -10.52 6.74
CA LYS A 486 19.43 -11.62 5.96
C LYS A 486 19.24 -11.44 4.45
N SER A 487 19.23 -10.20 3.98
CA SER A 487 19.06 -9.85 2.58
C SER A 487 17.67 -10.09 1.97
N GLY A 488 16.60 -10.24 2.76
CA GLY A 488 15.23 -10.35 2.20
C GLY A 488 14.72 -9.03 1.60
N SER A 489 14.23 -8.99 0.36
CA SER A 489 13.65 -7.78 -0.25
C SER A 489 12.13 -7.70 -0.08
N TYR A 490 11.58 -6.47 0.02
CA TYR A 490 10.13 -6.21 0.02
C TYR A 490 9.51 -6.22 -1.38
N ASN A 491 10.31 -5.98 -2.42
CA ASN A 491 9.88 -5.98 -3.82
C ASN A 491 9.29 -7.33 -4.24
N ASP A 492 8.57 -7.31 -5.36
CA ASP A 492 7.91 -8.47 -5.95
C ASP A 492 6.95 -9.15 -4.94
N GLY A 493 6.17 -8.33 -4.23
CA GLY A 493 5.21 -8.81 -3.22
C GLY A 493 5.86 -9.55 -2.04
N GLY A 494 7.14 -9.26 -1.77
CA GLY A 494 7.92 -9.92 -0.74
C GLY A 494 8.29 -11.36 -1.08
N GLU A 495 8.33 -11.74 -2.36
CA GLU A 495 8.73 -13.08 -2.80
C GLU A 495 10.05 -13.52 -2.18
N SER A 496 11.02 -12.61 -2.07
CA SER A 496 12.30 -12.88 -1.39
C SER A 496 12.14 -13.44 0.03
N CYS A 497 11.08 -13.11 0.76
CA CYS A 497 10.85 -13.60 2.11
C CYS A 497 10.42 -15.07 2.13
N VAL A 498 9.71 -15.53 1.08
CA VAL A 498 9.13 -16.87 0.96
C VAL A 498 10.20 -17.97 0.99
N ALA A 499 11.39 -17.71 0.46
CA ALA A 499 12.52 -18.65 0.49
C ALA A 499 12.90 -19.11 1.92
N CYS A 500 12.59 -18.31 2.93
CA CYS A 500 12.86 -18.61 4.34
C CYS A 500 11.59 -18.71 5.20
N HIS A 501 10.52 -18.02 4.82
CA HIS A 501 9.23 -17.98 5.50
C HIS A 501 8.18 -18.78 4.72
N ASN A 502 8.44 -20.06 4.52
CA ASN A 502 7.54 -20.98 3.83
C ASN A 502 6.84 -21.93 4.81
N ASN A 503 6.04 -22.86 4.27
CA ASN A 503 5.19 -23.72 5.09
C ASN A 503 6.00 -24.70 5.95
N GLY A 504 7.24 -25.01 5.55
CA GLY A 504 8.12 -25.96 6.24
C GLY A 504 9.16 -25.34 7.17
N GLN A 505 9.53 -24.08 6.95
CA GLN A 505 10.60 -23.38 7.67
C GLN A 505 10.06 -22.36 8.68
N ASP A 506 9.05 -22.76 9.44
CA ASP A 506 8.43 -21.90 10.45
C ASP A 506 9.44 -21.38 11.48
N ARG A 507 9.48 -20.05 11.61
CA ARG A 507 10.37 -19.32 12.51
C ARG A 507 9.55 -18.81 13.68
N SER A 508 9.88 -19.22 14.90
CA SER A 508 9.13 -18.84 16.11
C SER A 508 9.57 -17.51 16.74
N ALA A 509 10.22 -16.63 15.99
CA ALA A 509 10.63 -15.35 16.53
C ALA A 509 9.39 -14.50 16.84
N LYS A 510 9.28 -14.03 18.09
CA LYS A 510 8.15 -13.23 18.60
C LYS A 510 6.76 -13.84 18.36
N ASN A 511 6.67 -15.16 18.20
CA ASN A 511 5.40 -15.85 17.91
C ASN A 511 4.64 -15.22 16.73
N THR A 512 5.38 -14.76 15.71
CA THR A 512 4.87 -13.99 14.55
C THR A 512 4.09 -14.84 13.55
N ALA A 513 3.37 -15.88 13.99
CA ALA A 513 2.62 -16.81 13.15
C ALA A 513 3.46 -17.59 12.11
N PRO A 514 2.98 -18.76 11.64
CA PRO A 514 3.74 -19.62 10.75
C PRO A 514 3.59 -19.30 9.25
N GLY A 515 4.68 -19.45 8.49
CA GLY A 515 4.68 -19.22 7.04
C GLY A 515 4.54 -17.74 6.65
N PHE A 516 4.63 -17.41 5.36
CA PHE A 516 4.72 -16.01 4.91
C PHE A 516 3.46 -15.19 5.17
N GLY A 517 2.30 -15.65 4.71
CA GLY A 517 1.03 -14.91 4.82
C GLY A 517 0.63 -14.61 6.28
N PRO A 518 0.50 -15.64 7.15
CA PRO A 518 0.21 -15.43 8.56
C PRO A 518 1.26 -14.55 9.24
N MET A 519 2.53 -14.67 8.85
CA MET A 519 3.58 -13.83 9.39
C MET A 519 3.41 -12.36 9.07
N VAL A 520 3.13 -12.03 7.81
CA VAL A 520 2.88 -10.64 7.41
C VAL A 520 1.71 -10.08 8.21
N HIS A 521 0.60 -10.81 8.34
CA HIS A 521 -0.54 -10.38 9.16
C HIS A 521 -0.13 -10.14 10.62
N SER A 522 0.59 -11.08 11.23
CA SER A 522 0.97 -11.00 12.64
C SER A 522 1.92 -9.83 12.93
N TRP A 523 2.88 -9.54 12.04
CA TRP A 523 3.78 -8.39 12.19
C TRP A 523 3.09 -7.05 12.08
N HIS A 524 2.01 -6.94 11.29
CA HIS A 524 1.32 -5.67 11.09
C HIS A 524 0.19 -5.46 12.10
N TRP A 525 -0.58 -6.49 12.47
CA TRP A 525 -1.76 -6.33 13.35
C TRP A 525 -1.99 -7.47 14.35
N GLY A 526 -1.08 -8.43 14.45
CA GLY A 526 -1.16 -9.51 15.44
C GLY A 526 -0.13 -9.39 16.56
N GLU A 527 0.16 -10.52 17.21
CA GLU A 527 1.14 -10.62 18.32
C GLU A 527 2.54 -10.09 17.95
N GLY A 528 2.91 -10.19 16.68
CA GLY A 528 4.18 -9.70 16.16
C GLY A 528 4.31 -8.18 16.09
N ASN A 529 3.20 -7.44 16.16
CA ASN A 529 3.16 -5.98 16.06
C ASN A 529 3.63 -5.31 17.36
N THR A 530 4.89 -5.51 17.74
CA THR A 530 5.53 -4.77 18.82
C THR A 530 6.95 -4.41 18.45
N VAL A 531 7.34 -3.16 18.70
CA VAL A 531 8.72 -2.69 18.53
C VAL A 531 9.60 -3.39 19.55
N THR A 532 10.68 -4.03 19.10
CA THR A 532 11.56 -4.82 19.99
C THR A 532 12.15 -3.93 21.08
N GLY A 533 11.82 -4.21 22.34
CA GLY A 533 12.33 -3.45 23.49
C GLY A 533 11.71 -2.06 23.65
N GLY A 534 10.69 -1.71 22.87
CA GLY A 534 9.93 -0.48 23.02
C GLY A 534 8.80 -0.66 24.02
N THR A 535 8.85 0.10 25.11
CA THR A 535 7.70 0.28 26.00
C THR A 535 7.42 1.78 26.19
N ASP A 536 6.16 2.14 26.33
CA ASP A 536 5.76 3.51 26.70
C ASP A 536 6.19 3.84 28.15
N GLU A 537 5.89 5.06 28.61
CA GLU A 537 6.25 5.54 29.95
C GLU A 537 5.57 4.71 31.07
N GLU A 538 4.45 4.07 30.74
CA GLU A 538 3.68 3.18 31.59
C GLU A 538 4.13 1.71 31.56
N GLY A 539 5.07 1.37 30.67
CA GLY A 539 5.61 0.02 30.51
C GLY A 539 4.79 -0.89 29.58
N ASN A 540 3.82 -0.37 28.83
CA ASN A 540 3.10 -1.12 27.82
C ASN A 540 3.95 -1.24 26.54
N PRO A 541 3.82 -2.33 25.77
CA PRO A 541 4.52 -2.47 24.50
C PRO A 541 4.17 -1.33 23.52
N ILE A 542 5.19 -0.78 22.87
CA ILE A 542 4.98 0.14 21.75
C ILE A 542 4.71 -0.69 20.49
N HIS A 543 3.58 -0.44 19.84
CA HIS A 543 3.24 -1.03 18.54
C HIS A 543 3.97 -0.33 17.39
N ASN A 544 4.16 -1.03 16.28
CA ASN A 544 4.76 -0.43 15.07
C ASN A 544 3.77 0.48 14.34
N ALA A 545 4.25 1.22 13.33
CA ALA A 545 3.45 2.20 12.61
C ALA A 545 2.19 1.62 11.93
N ALA A 546 2.14 0.32 11.61
CA ALA A 546 0.95 -0.30 11.04
C ALA A 546 -0.26 -0.23 12.01
N ALA A 547 -0.04 -0.15 13.32
CA ALA A 547 -1.10 0.06 14.30
C ALA A 547 -1.81 1.43 14.18
N SER A 548 -1.20 2.38 13.44
CA SER A 548 -1.83 3.67 13.13
C SER A 548 -2.73 3.60 11.88
N LEU A 549 -2.78 2.44 11.22
CA LEU A 549 -3.63 2.17 10.05
C LEU A 549 -4.74 1.19 10.43
N ASN A 550 -5.83 1.19 9.64
CA ASN A 550 -6.93 0.25 9.85
C ASN A 550 -6.57 -1.14 9.31
N ALA A 551 -6.61 -2.14 10.20
CA ALA A 551 -6.32 -3.54 9.88
C ALA A 551 -7.33 -4.18 8.90
N ASP A 552 -8.54 -3.60 8.82
CA ASP A 552 -9.58 -4.11 7.94
C ASP A 552 -9.28 -3.82 6.45
N ASN A 553 -8.32 -2.94 6.14
CA ASN A 553 -7.94 -2.56 4.79
C ASN A 553 -7.04 -3.59 4.12
N CYS A 554 -7.62 -4.76 3.78
CA CYS A 554 -6.93 -5.81 3.04
C CYS A 554 -6.37 -5.31 1.70
N VAL A 555 -7.04 -4.34 1.07
CA VAL A 555 -6.61 -3.69 -0.19
C VAL A 555 -5.31 -2.88 -0.08
N ALA A 556 -4.82 -2.65 1.14
CA ALA A 556 -3.49 -2.07 1.33
C ALA A 556 -2.38 -2.97 0.75
N CYS A 557 -2.60 -4.30 0.75
CA CYS A 557 -1.65 -5.27 0.20
C CYS A 557 -2.24 -6.14 -0.91
N HIS A 558 -3.54 -6.45 -0.88
CA HIS A 558 -4.18 -7.37 -1.81
C HIS A 558 -4.89 -6.61 -2.94
N ASP A 559 -4.56 -6.88 -4.21
CA ASP A 559 -5.19 -6.23 -5.37
C ASP A 559 -6.40 -6.98 -5.95
N THR A 560 -6.58 -8.23 -5.53
CA THR A 560 -7.48 -9.19 -6.16
C THR A 560 -8.43 -9.78 -5.14
N SER A 561 -9.59 -10.24 -5.63
CA SER A 561 -10.53 -10.97 -4.82
C SER A 561 -9.87 -12.23 -4.25
N LEU A 562 -9.66 -12.27 -2.93
CA LEU A 562 -9.11 -13.41 -2.23
C LEU A 562 -10.11 -14.57 -2.23
N SER A 563 -9.71 -15.71 -2.81
CA SER A 563 -10.44 -16.96 -2.64
C SER A 563 -9.84 -17.83 -1.55
N LEU A 564 -10.62 -18.16 -0.52
CA LEU A 564 -10.23 -19.11 0.52
C LEU A 564 -10.22 -20.55 -0.02
N SER A 565 -11.07 -20.88 -0.98
CA SER A 565 -11.12 -22.20 -1.59
C SER A 565 -9.92 -22.51 -2.51
N ALA A 566 -9.19 -21.47 -2.94
CA ALA A 566 -7.95 -21.60 -3.69
C ALA A 566 -6.69 -21.79 -2.81
N ILE A 567 -6.82 -21.76 -1.48
CA ILE A 567 -5.70 -22.04 -0.57
C ILE A 567 -5.39 -23.55 -0.61
N PRO A 568 -4.14 -23.96 -0.88
CA PRO A 568 -3.77 -25.38 -0.88
C PRO A 568 -4.16 -26.07 0.43
N ASN A 569 -4.92 -27.16 0.34
CA ASN A 569 -5.35 -27.93 1.52
C ASN A 569 -4.23 -28.83 2.04
N MET A 570 -3.28 -28.21 2.74
CA MET A 570 -2.12 -28.86 3.34
C MET A 570 -1.76 -28.18 4.65
N TYR A 571 -1.20 -28.94 5.60
CA TYR A 571 -0.71 -28.35 6.84
C TYR A 571 0.45 -27.36 6.62
N ILE A 572 0.64 -26.50 7.60
CA ILE A 572 1.78 -25.59 7.76
C ILE A 572 2.43 -25.91 9.11
N ARG A 573 3.76 -25.91 9.20
CA ARG A 573 4.48 -26.06 10.49
C ARG A 573 4.12 -24.89 11.41
N ALA A 574 3.79 -25.13 12.68
CA ALA A 574 3.21 -24.12 13.58
C ALA A 574 3.99 -23.91 14.88
N LYS A 575 5.31 -24.11 14.83
CA LYS A 575 6.26 -23.75 15.88
C LYS A 575 6.04 -22.34 16.46
N ALA A 576 5.68 -21.36 15.63
CA ALA A 576 5.44 -19.98 16.04
C ALA A 576 4.23 -19.80 16.97
N TYR A 577 3.24 -20.69 16.94
CA TYR A 577 2.09 -20.65 17.84
C TYR A 577 2.28 -21.45 19.14
N HIS A 578 3.39 -22.18 19.26
CA HIS A 578 3.61 -23.14 20.34
C HIS A 578 4.98 -22.99 21.01
N ASP A 579 5.42 -21.75 21.22
CA ASP A 579 6.63 -21.42 21.97
C ASP A 579 7.89 -22.18 21.52
N GLY A 580 8.00 -22.46 20.22
CA GLY A 580 9.15 -23.18 19.69
C GLY A 580 8.96 -24.69 19.53
N ASP A 581 7.78 -25.26 19.84
CA ASP A 581 7.50 -26.69 19.64
C ASP A 581 7.41 -27.02 18.14
N ASP A 582 8.45 -27.65 17.63
CA ASP A 582 8.56 -28.07 16.24
C ASP A 582 7.83 -29.39 15.96
N THR A 583 6.98 -29.89 16.85
CA THR A 583 6.08 -31.02 16.56
C THR A 583 4.71 -30.57 16.08
N LYS A 584 4.42 -29.26 16.12
CA LYS A 584 3.08 -28.71 15.86
C LYS A 584 2.87 -28.26 14.42
N MET A 585 1.61 -28.30 14.00
CA MET A 585 1.13 -27.88 12.70
C MET A 585 -0.21 -27.16 12.80
N ALA A 586 -0.45 -26.24 11.87
CA ALA A 586 -1.69 -25.50 11.73
C ALA A 586 -2.31 -25.78 10.36
N SER A 587 -3.64 -25.77 10.31
CA SER A 587 -4.36 -25.79 9.05
C SER A 587 -4.27 -24.41 8.36
N PRO A 588 -4.23 -24.37 7.02
CA PRO A 588 -3.71 -23.22 6.30
C PRO A 588 -4.63 -21.99 6.36
N ILE A 589 -5.95 -22.15 6.33
CA ILE A 589 -6.89 -21.01 6.45
C ILE A 589 -6.87 -20.48 7.89
N THR A 590 -6.97 -21.38 8.87
CA THR A 590 -6.93 -21.06 10.30
C THR A 590 -5.65 -20.32 10.67
N ALA A 591 -4.49 -20.74 10.15
CA ALA A 591 -3.23 -20.03 10.39
C ALA A 591 -3.28 -18.56 9.95
N ASN A 592 -3.86 -18.28 8.78
CA ASN A 592 -3.97 -16.90 8.28
C ASN A 592 -4.94 -16.05 9.12
N CYS A 593 -6.09 -16.61 9.52
CA CYS A 593 -7.09 -15.90 10.31
C CYS A 593 -6.66 -15.70 11.77
N PHE A 594 -6.06 -16.73 12.38
CA PHE A 594 -5.62 -16.71 13.77
C PHE A 594 -4.44 -15.76 13.99
N ALA A 595 -3.71 -15.37 12.94
CA ALA A 595 -2.66 -14.36 13.04
C ALA A 595 -3.14 -13.00 13.58
N CYS A 596 -4.40 -12.62 13.30
CA CYS A 596 -5.04 -11.39 13.82
C CYS A 596 -6.22 -11.69 14.75
N HIS A 597 -6.97 -12.78 14.52
CA HIS A 597 -8.11 -13.18 15.34
C HIS A 597 -7.75 -14.30 16.31
N ASN A 598 -6.89 -13.98 17.27
CA ASN A 598 -6.23 -14.97 18.14
C ASN A 598 -6.96 -15.26 19.47
N SER A 599 -8.17 -14.74 19.68
CA SER A 599 -8.94 -15.00 20.90
C SER A 599 -9.40 -16.46 21.03
N ASP A 600 -9.58 -16.94 22.26
CA ASP A 600 -10.11 -18.29 22.54
C ASP A 600 -11.46 -18.57 21.86
N ALA A 601 -12.33 -17.56 21.78
CA ALA A 601 -13.63 -17.68 21.14
C ALA A 601 -13.50 -17.87 19.62
N ALA A 602 -12.58 -17.13 18.99
CA ALA A 602 -12.28 -17.24 17.57
C ALA A 602 -11.65 -18.59 17.25
N LEU A 603 -10.64 -19.02 18.02
CA LEU A 603 -10.03 -20.34 17.87
C LEU A 603 -11.06 -21.46 18.02
N GLY A 604 -11.88 -21.41 19.07
CA GLY A 604 -12.94 -22.40 19.26
C GLY A 604 -13.95 -22.43 18.12
N HIS A 605 -14.21 -21.31 17.45
CA HIS A 605 -15.01 -21.28 16.22
C HIS A 605 -14.28 -21.96 15.06
N MET A 606 -13.00 -21.65 14.83
CA MET A 606 -12.20 -22.24 13.76
C MET A 606 -12.11 -23.77 13.93
N GLU A 607 -11.88 -24.26 15.15
CA GLU A 607 -11.80 -25.69 15.46
C GLU A 607 -13.11 -26.43 15.19
N ARG A 608 -14.26 -25.84 15.53
CA ARG A 608 -15.57 -26.42 15.22
C ARG A 608 -15.82 -26.57 13.72
N ASN A 609 -15.11 -25.81 12.89
CA ASN A 609 -15.21 -25.84 11.43
C ASN A 609 -14.05 -26.60 10.75
N GLY A 610 -13.33 -27.42 11.53
CA GLY A 610 -12.27 -28.32 11.05
C GLY A 610 -10.87 -27.69 10.99
N GLY A 611 -10.73 -26.45 11.46
CA GLY A 611 -9.46 -25.77 11.63
C GLY A 611 -8.67 -26.26 12.83
N THR A 612 -7.36 -25.96 12.87
CA THR A 612 -6.51 -26.21 14.04
C THR A 612 -5.22 -25.40 13.96
N ILE A 613 -4.64 -25.06 15.11
CA ILE A 613 -3.28 -24.53 15.21
C ILE A 613 -2.29 -25.53 15.82
N SER A 614 -2.74 -26.73 16.23
CA SER A 614 -2.03 -27.60 17.18
C SER A 614 -1.94 -29.07 16.74
N ALA A 615 -2.15 -29.37 15.46
CA ALA A 615 -2.05 -30.74 14.95
C ALA A 615 -0.63 -31.31 15.15
N GLU A 616 -0.54 -32.62 15.38
CA GLU A 616 0.72 -33.30 15.64
C GLU A 616 1.38 -33.76 14.33
N LYS A 617 2.61 -33.30 14.08
CA LYS A 617 3.50 -33.87 13.07
C LYS A 617 4.22 -35.12 13.59
N GLY A 618 4.47 -35.18 14.90
CA GLY A 618 5.41 -36.13 15.52
C GLY A 618 6.86 -35.62 15.51
N LYS A 619 7.78 -36.43 16.06
CA LYS A 619 9.21 -36.11 16.17
C LYS A 619 9.96 -36.56 14.91
N GLY A 620 10.19 -35.64 13.98
CA GLY A 620 11.01 -35.87 12.78
C GLY A 620 10.40 -35.31 11.50
N ASP A 621 11.18 -35.16 10.45
CA ASP A 621 10.70 -34.90 9.09
C ASP A 621 10.42 -36.25 8.42
N ASP A 622 9.27 -36.85 8.73
CA ASP A 622 8.85 -38.13 8.15
C ASP A 622 8.40 -38.03 6.68
N GLY A 623 8.35 -36.79 6.17
CA GLY A 623 7.98 -36.43 4.80
C GLY A 623 6.52 -36.60 4.43
N ASN A 624 5.63 -36.84 5.38
CA ASN A 624 4.19 -37.00 5.11
C ASN A 624 3.35 -35.81 5.58
N TRP A 625 3.93 -34.85 6.29
CA TRP A 625 3.15 -33.81 6.94
C TRP A 625 2.52 -32.82 5.95
N PHE A 626 3.23 -32.48 4.87
CA PHE A 626 2.75 -31.57 3.84
C PHE A 626 1.85 -32.27 2.80
N THR A 627 1.75 -33.60 2.83
CA THR A 627 0.82 -34.38 1.99
C THR A 627 -0.51 -34.67 2.68
N GLN A 628 -0.62 -34.36 3.97
CA GLN A 628 -1.84 -34.50 4.75
C GLN A 628 -2.81 -33.35 4.48
N SER A 629 -4.07 -33.70 4.20
CA SER A 629 -5.18 -32.76 4.06
C SER A 629 -5.74 -32.34 5.42
N THR A 630 -6.22 -31.10 5.49
CA THR A 630 -6.97 -30.56 6.63
C THR A 630 -8.48 -30.71 6.42
N ALA A 631 -9.25 -30.53 7.50
CA ALA A 631 -10.71 -30.68 7.50
C ALA A 631 -11.46 -29.33 7.39
N GLU A 632 -10.77 -28.25 7.02
CA GLU A 632 -11.33 -26.90 7.02
C GLU A 632 -12.52 -26.76 6.08
N SER A 633 -13.58 -26.14 6.58
CA SER A 633 -14.80 -25.82 5.82
C SER A 633 -15.06 -24.31 5.67
N CYS A 634 -14.06 -23.50 6.04
CA CYS A 634 -14.14 -22.03 6.15
C CYS A 634 -14.68 -21.36 4.87
N ALA A 635 -14.18 -21.77 3.70
CA ALA A 635 -14.56 -21.21 2.41
C ALA A 635 -16.06 -21.39 2.06
N THR A 636 -16.77 -22.29 2.74
CA THR A 636 -18.21 -22.45 2.55
C THR A 636 -18.96 -21.18 2.94
N CYS A 637 -18.50 -20.51 4.00
CA CYS A 637 -19.16 -19.35 4.59
C CYS A 637 -18.39 -18.06 4.38
N HIS A 638 -17.05 -18.11 4.43
CA HIS A 638 -16.18 -16.94 4.48
C HIS A 638 -15.46 -16.62 3.17
N ASP A 639 -15.63 -17.41 2.11
CA ASP A 639 -15.08 -17.04 0.80
C ASP A 639 -15.76 -15.76 0.28
N MET A 640 -15.08 -14.97 -0.56
CA MET A 640 -15.65 -13.71 -1.05
C MET A 640 -16.97 -13.94 -1.79
N GLY A 641 -17.94 -13.03 -1.57
CA GLY A 641 -19.28 -13.11 -2.16
C GLY A 641 -20.22 -14.11 -1.49
N LYS A 642 -19.78 -14.80 -0.43
CA LYS A 642 -20.67 -15.61 0.43
C LYS A 642 -21.45 -14.72 1.40
N SER A 643 -22.50 -15.29 2.01
CA SER A 643 -23.36 -14.57 2.96
C SER A 643 -22.63 -14.06 4.21
N HIS A 644 -21.50 -14.68 4.56
CA HIS A 644 -20.60 -14.25 5.63
C HIS A 644 -19.16 -14.13 5.08
N GLY A 645 -19.03 -13.77 3.80
CA GLY A 645 -17.75 -13.63 3.12
C GLY A 645 -16.85 -12.62 3.81
N ILE A 646 -15.53 -12.81 3.72
CA ILE A 646 -14.55 -11.87 4.29
C ILE A 646 -14.72 -10.44 3.75
N ASP A 647 -15.25 -10.28 2.54
CA ASP A 647 -15.57 -9.01 1.89
C ASP A 647 -16.71 -8.22 2.56
N LYS A 648 -17.43 -8.84 3.50
CA LYS A 648 -18.47 -8.15 4.29
C LYS A 648 -17.94 -7.49 5.56
N TYR A 649 -16.70 -7.81 5.93
CA TYR A 649 -16.08 -7.39 7.19
C TYR A 649 -14.73 -6.70 7.00
N HIS A 650 -14.09 -6.89 5.84
CA HIS A 650 -12.82 -6.26 5.49
C HIS A 650 -12.94 -5.55 4.14
N VAL A 651 -12.11 -4.54 3.93
CA VAL A 651 -12.08 -3.67 2.75
C VAL A 651 -11.10 -4.24 1.72
N PHE A 652 -11.63 -4.64 0.56
CA PHE A 652 -10.88 -5.20 -0.57
C PHE A 652 -10.87 -4.28 -1.80
N GLU A 653 -11.48 -3.11 -1.71
CA GLU A 653 -11.57 -2.11 -2.78
C GLU A 653 -11.18 -0.74 -2.21
N ARG A 654 -10.49 0.09 -3.01
CA ARG A 654 -10.02 1.42 -2.61
C ARG A 654 -11.09 2.47 -2.79
#